data_AF-B3R4C0-F1
#
_entry.id   AF-B3R4C0-F1
#
_cell.length_a   1.000
_cell.length_b   1.000
_cell.length_c   1.000
_cell.angle_alpha   90.00
_cell.angle_beta   90.00
_cell.angle_gamma   90.00
#
_symmetry.space_group_name_H-M   'P 1'
#
loop_
_entity.id
_entity.type
_entity.pdbx_description
1 polymer ?
#
loop_
_entity_poly.entity_id
_entity_poly.type
_entity_poly.pdbx_seq_one_letter_code
_entity_poly.pdbx_strand_id
1 'polypeptide(L)'
;MMAQYLRIKADHPDTLLFYRMGDFYELFHDDAEKAARLLDITLTARGASNGVPIRMAGIPFHSVDQYLARLVKLGESVAICEQIGDPATSKGPVERKVVRIVTPGTLTDAALLPDKADTFLMAVHQQTTRRGVSKTGLAWLNLASGELRLMECEAALLGRELERIRPAELLYADGIELPALACARTRLPEWHFDQDAGTRRLREQLGVASLDPFGCAGLGAALGAAGALLNYAATTQGQSLRHVQGVKVERESEYVGLDSATRRNLELTETLRGGESPTLFSLLDTCCTAMGSRALRHWLHHPLRDPAVPQARQQAIGVLIDQGSDALRAALRRLADVERITSRLALLNARPRDLSSLRDTLRALPEVQACLRDDQGSLLLAQTVQDLAVPQACLELLVRAVAEEPATVVRDGGVIARGFDAELDELRDISENCGQFLIDLEARERARTGIANLRVEFNRVHGFYIEVTNGQADKVPDDYRRRQTLKNAERYITPELKAFEDKALSAQDRALAREKQLYEGLLQALLPHIGELQRVAAALARLDVLAALAERAQTLDWSAPERVAENVVDIVQGRHPVVEGQLAAESVAFIANDCQLNEARKLLLITGPNMGGKSTFMRQTALIVLLACVGAYVPARRAVIGPIDRIFTRIGAADDLAGGRSTFMVEMTEAAGILHHATPASLVLMDEIGRGTSTFDGLALAWAIARHLLSHNRSHTLFATHYFELTQLPQEFPQAANVHLSAVEHGDGIVFLHAVQDGPASQSYGLQVAQLAGVPQPVIRAARKHLAWLEQQSADATPTPQLDLFAAPPTPDDDEAWDDGDAGTASANGAAVLAPEQAAVIDALADLDPDTLTPRAALDALYRLKALAGEAVDTA
;
A
#
# COMPACT_ATOMS: atom_id res chain seq x y z
N MET A 1 18.28 -5.45 -38.61
CA MET A 1 17.98 -5.62 -37.17
C MET A 1 17.89 -4.28 -36.47
N MET A 2 18.97 -3.47 -36.38
CA MET A 2 18.92 -2.21 -35.61
C MET A 2 17.86 -1.20 -36.09
N ALA A 3 17.60 -1.11 -37.41
CA ALA A 3 16.49 -0.30 -37.93
C ALA A 3 15.10 -0.76 -37.42
N GLN A 4 14.89 -2.07 -37.23
CA GLN A 4 13.66 -2.61 -36.65
C GLN A 4 13.58 -2.30 -35.15
N TYR A 5 14.70 -2.42 -34.42
CA TYR A 5 14.79 -2.03 -33.01
C TYR A 5 14.47 -0.55 -32.81
N LEU A 6 15.14 0.35 -33.54
CA LEU A 6 14.94 1.80 -33.42
C LEU A 6 13.52 2.22 -33.75
N ARG A 7 12.88 1.56 -34.74
CA ARG A 7 11.46 1.80 -35.05
C ARG A 7 10.56 1.44 -33.87
N ILE A 8 10.76 0.27 -33.24
CA ILE A 8 9.96 -0.15 -32.08
C ILE A 8 10.26 0.73 -30.87
N LYS A 9 11.53 1.12 -30.67
CA LYS A 9 11.94 2.02 -29.58
C LYS A 9 11.37 3.43 -29.74
N ALA A 10 11.16 3.91 -30.97
CA ALA A 10 10.53 5.20 -31.22
C ALA A 10 9.07 5.26 -30.73
N ASP A 11 8.38 4.12 -30.69
CA ASP A 11 7.02 4.01 -30.13
C ASP A 11 7.04 3.96 -28.58
N HIS A 12 8.21 3.72 -27.97
CA HIS A 12 8.41 3.58 -26.52
C HIS A 12 9.67 4.34 -26.03
N PRO A 13 9.75 5.67 -26.22
CA PRO A 13 10.98 6.43 -25.97
C PRO A 13 11.38 6.40 -24.48
N ASP A 14 10.42 6.53 -23.58
CA ASP A 14 10.64 6.69 -22.13
C ASP A 14 10.64 5.36 -21.35
N THR A 15 10.48 4.22 -22.04
CA THR A 15 10.33 2.89 -21.44
C THR A 15 11.48 1.98 -21.85
N LEU A 16 12.02 1.16 -20.94
CA LEU A 16 13.06 0.19 -21.29
C LEU A 16 12.52 -0.85 -22.29
N LEU A 17 13.24 -1.12 -23.37
CA LEU A 17 12.82 -2.11 -24.38
C LEU A 17 13.59 -3.43 -24.24
N PHE A 18 12.92 -4.47 -23.74
CA PHE A 18 13.44 -5.84 -23.73
C PHE A 18 13.21 -6.48 -25.10
N TYR A 19 14.26 -6.52 -25.92
CA TYR A 19 14.18 -7.00 -27.29
C TYR A 19 14.63 -8.46 -27.42
N ARG A 20 13.69 -9.37 -27.76
CA ARG A 20 13.95 -10.82 -27.83
C ARG A 20 14.93 -11.19 -28.93
N MET A 21 16.08 -11.75 -28.53
CA MET A 21 17.19 -12.19 -29.38
C MET A 21 17.65 -13.59 -28.96
N GLY A 22 17.16 -14.62 -29.66
CA GLY A 22 17.44 -16.02 -29.30
C GLY A 22 16.93 -16.31 -27.88
N ASP A 23 17.83 -16.76 -27.00
CA ASP A 23 17.53 -17.05 -25.59
C ASP A 23 17.73 -15.86 -24.63
N PHE A 24 17.92 -14.65 -25.16
CA PHE A 24 18.12 -13.44 -24.35
C PHE A 24 17.07 -12.37 -24.65
N TYR A 25 16.84 -11.51 -23.67
CA TYR A 25 16.33 -10.16 -23.91
C TYR A 25 17.51 -9.21 -23.88
N GLU A 26 17.69 -8.46 -24.96
CA GLU A 26 18.77 -7.50 -25.11
C GLU A 26 18.21 -6.07 -25.11
N LEU A 27 19.00 -5.16 -24.56
CA LEU A 27 18.76 -3.71 -24.58
C LEU A 27 19.95 -3.04 -25.26
N PHE A 28 19.69 -1.93 -25.96
CA PHE A 28 20.73 -1.20 -26.70
C PHE A 28 20.76 0.28 -26.36
N HIS A 29 21.91 0.92 -26.58
CA HIS A 29 22.12 2.36 -26.35
C HIS A 29 21.86 2.75 -24.88
N ASP A 30 21.11 3.83 -24.63
CA ASP A 30 20.89 4.37 -23.29
C ASP A 30 20.12 3.40 -22.39
N ASP A 31 19.22 2.59 -22.96
CA ASP A 31 18.52 1.52 -22.24
C ASP A 31 19.52 0.49 -21.68
N ALA A 32 20.59 0.18 -22.42
CA ALA A 32 21.62 -0.75 -21.97
C ALA A 32 22.40 -0.21 -20.77
N GLU A 33 22.74 1.07 -20.77
CA GLU A 33 23.47 1.71 -19.66
C GLU A 33 22.61 1.83 -18.42
N LYS A 34 21.35 2.24 -18.62
CA LYS A 34 20.36 2.33 -17.55
C LYS A 34 20.12 0.95 -16.93
N ALA A 35 19.89 -0.08 -17.75
CA ALA A 35 19.71 -1.45 -17.27
C ALA A 35 20.95 -1.99 -16.56
N ALA A 36 22.15 -1.76 -17.10
CA ALA A 36 23.41 -2.17 -16.46
C ALA A 36 23.55 -1.60 -15.04
N ARG A 37 23.27 -0.30 -14.87
CA ARG A 37 23.32 0.37 -13.57
C ARG A 37 22.25 -0.12 -12.58
N LEU A 38 21.01 -0.28 -13.04
CA LEU A 38 19.88 -0.64 -12.16
C LEU A 38 19.87 -2.12 -11.78
N LEU A 39 20.25 -2.99 -12.72
CA LEU A 39 20.20 -4.44 -12.56
C LEU A 39 21.53 -5.05 -12.11
N ASP A 40 22.61 -4.28 -12.11
CA ASP A 40 23.98 -4.76 -11.86
C ASP A 40 24.36 -5.88 -12.84
N ILE A 41 24.19 -5.60 -14.14
CA ILE A 41 24.54 -6.52 -15.24
C ILE A 41 25.64 -5.93 -16.10
N THR A 42 26.44 -6.79 -16.72
CA THR A 42 27.60 -6.36 -17.52
C THR A 42 27.17 -5.58 -18.75
N LEU A 43 27.67 -4.34 -18.87
CA LEU A 43 27.56 -3.54 -20.10
C LEU A 43 28.63 -4.00 -21.11
N THR A 44 28.21 -4.31 -22.33
CA THR A 44 29.07 -4.78 -23.43
C THR A 44 28.78 -3.98 -24.71
N ALA A 45 29.40 -4.34 -25.84
CA ALA A 45 29.10 -3.72 -27.13
C ALA A 45 28.92 -4.78 -28.23
N ARG A 46 28.00 -4.52 -29.16
CA ARG A 46 27.71 -5.41 -30.30
C ARG A 46 27.68 -4.64 -31.62
N GLY A 47 28.70 -4.86 -32.46
CA GLY A 47 28.81 -4.21 -33.76
C GLY A 47 28.93 -2.68 -33.67
N ALA A 48 28.67 -1.99 -34.78
CA ALA A 48 28.73 -0.53 -34.86
C ALA A 48 27.56 0.04 -35.67
N SER A 49 27.05 1.20 -35.25
CA SER A 49 26.09 2.02 -36.00
C SER A 49 26.76 3.35 -36.31
N ASN A 50 26.86 3.73 -37.59
CA ASN A 50 27.58 4.93 -38.05
C ASN A 50 29.01 5.06 -37.48
N GLY A 51 29.73 3.94 -37.33
CA GLY A 51 31.09 3.90 -36.79
C GLY A 51 31.20 3.91 -35.26
N VAL A 52 30.09 4.10 -34.53
CA VAL A 52 30.06 4.07 -33.06
C VAL A 52 29.64 2.67 -32.56
N PRO A 53 30.39 2.05 -31.62
CA PRO A 53 29.99 0.78 -31.03
C PRO A 53 28.63 0.85 -30.36
N ILE A 54 27.76 -0.12 -30.64
CA ILE A 54 26.41 -0.17 -30.05
C ILE A 54 26.53 -0.78 -28.65
N ARG A 55 26.34 0.05 -27.62
CA ARG A 55 26.25 -0.38 -26.21
C ARG A 55 25.09 -1.36 -26.05
N MET A 56 25.33 -2.47 -25.35
CA MET A 56 24.39 -3.58 -25.20
C MET A 56 24.48 -4.19 -23.80
N ALA A 57 23.33 -4.49 -23.21
CA ALA A 57 23.20 -5.32 -22.02
C ALA A 57 22.12 -6.37 -22.27
N GLY A 58 22.17 -7.52 -21.61
CA GLY A 58 21.21 -8.57 -21.85
C GLY A 58 21.03 -9.51 -20.67
N ILE A 59 19.84 -10.12 -20.60
CA ILE A 59 19.46 -11.06 -19.56
C ILE A 59 18.90 -12.36 -20.19
N PRO A 60 19.15 -13.53 -19.59
CA PRO A 60 18.53 -14.76 -20.04
C PRO A 60 17.01 -14.70 -19.86
N PHE A 61 16.28 -15.23 -20.84
CA PHE A 61 14.82 -15.12 -20.85
C PHE A 61 14.13 -15.91 -19.74
N HIS A 62 14.72 -17.04 -19.35
CA HIS A 62 14.23 -17.86 -18.26
C HIS A 62 14.26 -17.15 -16.90
N SER A 63 15.09 -16.11 -16.77
CA SER A 63 15.25 -15.32 -15.54
C SER A 63 14.57 -13.95 -15.61
N VAL A 64 13.82 -13.64 -16.67
CA VAL A 64 13.26 -12.30 -16.91
C VAL A 64 12.41 -11.78 -15.76
N ASP A 65 11.59 -12.65 -15.14
CA ASP A 65 10.68 -12.29 -14.04
C ASP A 65 11.43 -11.68 -12.84
N GLN A 66 12.63 -12.17 -12.51
CA GLN A 66 13.43 -11.63 -11.40
C GLN A 66 13.94 -10.22 -11.67
N TYR A 67 14.35 -9.94 -12.90
CA TYR A 67 14.82 -8.62 -13.31
C TYR A 67 13.65 -7.62 -13.43
N LEU A 68 12.50 -8.08 -13.94
CA LEU A 68 11.28 -7.27 -13.97
C LEU A 68 10.84 -6.86 -12.56
N ALA A 69 10.88 -7.78 -11.59
CA ALA A 69 10.55 -7.46 -10.20
C ALA A 69 11.42 -6.35 -9.62
N ARG A 70 12.73 -6.35 -9.95
CA ARG A 70 13.67 -5.29 -9.51
C ARG A 70 13.38 -3.96 -10.19
N LEU A 71 13.18 -3.95 -11.51
CA LEU A 71 12.89 -2.72 -12.26
C LEU A 71 11.58 -2.06 -11.80
N VAL A 72 10.53 -2.87 -11.62
CA VAL A 72 9.23 -2.39 -11.19
C VAL A 72 9.28 -1.80 -9.77
N LYS A 73 10.03 -2.41 -8.84
CA LYS A 73 10.26 -1.85 -7.51
C LYS A 73 10.97 -0.49 -7.53
N LEU A 74 11.75 -0.22 -8.58
CA LEU A 74 12.41 1.07 -8.81
C LEU A 74 11.53 2.05 -9.59
N GLY A 75 10.28 1.68 -9.92
CA GLY A 75 9.34 2.52 -10.67
C GLY A 75 9.56 2.51 -12.18
N GLU A 76 10.34 1.57 -12.72
CA GLU A 76 10.69 1.51 -14.14
C GLU A 76 9.72 0.63 -14.94
N SER A 77 9.21 1.19 -16.04
CA SER A 77 8.38 0.46 -17.01
C SER A 77 9.24 -0.25 -18.07
N VAL A 78 8.79 -1.42 -18.52
CA VAL A 78 9.52 -2.27 -19.48
C VAL A 78 8.58 -2.80 -20.58
N ALA A 79 8.89 -2.49 -21.84
CA ALA A 79 8.22 -3.05 -23.00
C ALA A 79 8.85 -4.39 -23.40
N ILE A 80 8.06 -5.45 -23.47
CA ILE A 80 8.50 -6.80 -23.85
C ILE A 80 8.24 -7.02 -25.34
N CYS A 81 9.31 -7.06 -26.12
CA CYS A 81 9.26 -7.26 -27.56
C CYS A 81 9.62 -8.70 -27.93
N GLU A 82 8.64 -9.44 -28.42
CA GLU A 82 8.78 -10.85 -28.83
C GLU A 82 8.95 -11.01 -30.34
N GLN A 83 9.43 -12.20 -30.73
CA GLN A 83 9.48 -12.63 -32.13
C GLN A 83 8.13 -13.22 -32.53
N ILE A 84 7.56 -12.74 -33.64
CA ILE A 84 6.28 -13.18 -34.17
C ILE A 84 6.54 -13.96 -35.46
N GLY A 85 6.05 -15.20 -35.50
CA GLY A 85 6.23 -16.11 -36.64
C GLY A 85 7.49 -16.98 -36.53
N ASP A 86 7.63 -17.90 -37.48
CA ASP A 86 8.71 -18.89 -37.51
C ASP A 86 9.97 -18.32 -38.18
N PRO A 87 11.14 -18.28 -37.49
CA PRO A 87 12.41 -17.91 -38.07
C PRO A 87 12.80 -18.72 -39.31
N ALA A 88 12.39 -19.99 -39.39
CA ALA A 88 12.73 -20.88 -40.50
C ALA A 88 12.03 -20.51 -41.82
N THR A 89 10.89 -19.82 -41.75
CA THR A 89 10.07 -19.46 -42.92
C THR A 89 10.28 -18.01 -43.40
N SER A 90 11.01 -17.21 -42.63
CA SER A 90 11.15 -15.76 -42.85
C SER A 90 12.44 -15.39 -43.60
N LYS A 91 12.33 -14.69 -44.76
CA LYS A 91 13.50 -14.06 -45.41
C LYS A 91 13.83 -12.74 -44.73
N GLY A 92 14.91 -12.72 -43.93
CA GLY A 92 15.37 -11.53 -43.19
C GLY A 92 15.04 -11.60 -41.68
N PRO A 93 15.17 -10.49 -40.92
CA PRO A 93 14.83 -10.48 -39.51
C PRO A 93 13.34 -10.80 -39.32
N VAL A 94 13.04 -11.78 -38.47
CA VAL A 94 11.67 -12.15 -38.07
C VAL A 94 10.91 -10.92 -37.58
N GLU A 95 9.61 -10.87 -37.86
CA GLU A 95 8.73 -9.81 -37.36
C GLU A 95 8.82 -9.77 -35.82
N ARG A 96 8.81 -8.56 -35.27
CA ARG A 96 8.87 -8.35 -33.83
C ARG A 96 7.84 -7.34 -33.42
N LYS A 97 7.16 -7.64 -32.32
CA LYS A 97 6.09 -6.80 -31.75
C LYS A 97 6.24 -6.73 -30.25
N VAL A 98 5.91 -5.57 -29.69
CA VAL A 98 5.69 -5.45 -28.25
C VAL A 98 4.39 -6.17 -27.93
N VAL A 99 4.48 -7.22 -27.12
CA VAL A 99 3.33 -8.04 -26.73
C VAL A 99 2.72 -7.60 -25.41
N ARG A 100 3.53 -6.94 -24.57
CA ARG A 100 3.14 -6.47 -23.24
C ARG A 100 4.05 -5.35 -22.79
N ILE A 101 3.51 -4.41 -22.03
CA ILE A 101 4.28 -3.40 -21.28
C ILE A 101 4.07 -3.67 -19.80
N VAL A 102 5.16 -3.96 -19.09
CA VAL A 102 5.16 -4.21 -17.64
C VAL A 102 5.38 -2.87 -16.96
N THR A 103 4.40 -2.41 -16.19
CA THR A 103 4.48 -1.16 -15.43
C THR A 103 4.16 -1.42 -13.95
N PRO A 104 4.60 -0.55 -13.03
CA PRO A 104 4.33 -0.75 -11.60
C PRO A 104 2.86 -0.88 -11.22
N GLY A 105 1.95 -0.21 -11.92
CA GLY A 105 0.51 -0.29 -11.65
C GLY A 105 -0.22 -1.43 -12.37
N THR A 106 0.40 -2.11 -13.34
CA THR A 106 -0.28 -3.07 -14.24
C THR A 106 0.21 -4.51 -14.07
N LEU A 107 0.68 -4.85 -12.87
CA LEU A 107 1.17 -6.18 -12.54
C LEU A 107 0.04 -7.17 -12.27
N THR A 108 0.16 -8.38 -12.82
CA THR A 108 -0.76 -9.52 -12.57
C THR A 108 -0.02 -10.83 -12.30
N ASP A 109 1.27 -10.89 -12.64
CA ASP A 109 2.13 -12.04 -12.38
C ASP A 109 2.42 -12.16 -10.88
N ALA A 110 2.18 -13.35 -10.32
CA ALA A 110 2.42 -13.61 -8.90
C ALA A 110 3.87 -13.35 -8.48
N ALA A 111 4.85 -13.57 -9.37
CA ALA A 111 6.26 -13.32 -9.11
C ALA A 111 6.62 -11.83 -8.95
N LEU A 112 5.77 -10.92 -9.44
CA LEU A 112 6.02 -9.47 -9.44
C LEU A 112 5.21 -8.74 -8.36
N LEU A 113 4.16 -9.38 -7.84
CA LEU A 113 3.25 -8.80 -6.86
C LEU A 113 3.61 -9.24 -5.44
N PRO A 114 3.52 -8.35 -4.45
CA PRO A 114 3.53 -8.77 -3.05
C PRO A 114 2.30 -9.63 -2.76
N ASP A 115 2.44 -10.73 -2.01
CA ASP A 115 1.31 -11.64 -1.76
C ASP A 115 0.19 -10.98 -0.95
N LYS A 116 0.56 -10.20 0.06
CA LYS A 116 -0.33 -9.64 1.09
C LYS A 116 -0.71 -8.18 0.90
N ALA A 117 -0.37 -7.59 -0.25
CA ALA A 117 -0.67 -6.21 -0.55
C ALA A 117 -1.26 -6.05 -1.96
N ASP A 118 -2.16 -5.09 -2.09
CA ASP A 118 -2.68 -4.63 -3.38
C ASP A 118 -1.74 -3.63 -4.03
N THR A 119 -1.75 -3.66 -5.35
CA THR A 119 -1.03 -2.75 -6.22
C THR A 119 -2.05 -2.06 -7.10
N PHE A 120 -2.18 -0.74 -6.95
CA PHE A 120 -3.16 0.04 -7.70
C PHE A 120 -2.50 0.85 -8.81
N LEU A 121 -3.10 0.81 -10.01
CA LEU A 121 -2.97 1.85 -11.02
C LEU A 121 -4.02 2.91 -10.72
N MET A 122 -3.63 4.18 -10.70
CA MET A 122 -4.56 5.29 -10.46
C MET A 122 -4.42 6.36 -11.53
N ALA A 123 -5.52 7.00 -11.88
CA ALA A 123 -5.57 8.16 -12.76
C ALA A 123 -6.21 9.35 -12.03
N VAL A 124 -5.64 10.54 -12.25
CA VAL A 124 -6.11 11.79 -11.66
C VAL A 124 -6.37 12.81 -12.75
N HIS A 125 -7.52 13.46 -12.66
CA HIS A 125 -7.93 14.53 -13.56
C HIS A 125 -8.49 15.70 -12.76
N GLN A 126 -8.06 16.92 -13.05
CA GLN A 126 -8.62 18.12 -12.46
C GLN A 126 -9.44 18.87 -13.50
N GLN A 127 -10.68 19.17 -13.15
CA GLN A 127 -11.58 19.94 -14.00
C GLN A 127 -12.03 21.19 -13.25
N THR A 128 -11.67 22.34 -13.80
CA THR A 128 -12.14 23.64 -13.29
C THR A 128 -13.46 23.98 -13.97
N THR A 129 -14.51 24.11 -13.17
CA THR A 129 -15.82 24.52 -13.68
C THR A 129 -15.80 26.00 -14.10
N ARG A 130 -16.73 26.42 -14.97
CA ARG A 130 -16.90 27.84 -15.38
C ARG A 130 -17.13 28.82 -14.21
N ARG A 131 -17.48 28.30 -13.02
CA ARG A 131 -17.67 29.07 -11.79
C ARG A 131 -16.41 29.15 -10.91
N GLY A 132 -15.26 28.68 -11.41
CA GLY A 132 -13.97 28.71 -10.69
C GLY A 132 -13.77 27.58 -9.68
N VAL A 133 -14.72 26.64 -9.54
CA VAL A 133 -14.58 25.49 -8.63
C VAL A 133 -13.82 24.37 -9.33
N SER A 134 -12.64 24.02 -8.80
CA SER A 134 -11.81 22.91 -9.27
C SER A 134 -12.20 21.60 -8.58
N LYS A 135 -12.74 20.65 -9.36
CA LYS A 135 -12.99 19.28 -8.91
C LYS A 135 -11.86 18.37 -9.35
N THR A 136 -11.48 17.45 -8.48
CA THR A 136 -10.50 16.40 -8.80
C THR A 136 -11.22 15.06 -8.90
N GLY A 137 -11.14 14.46 -10.08
CA GLY A 137 -11.61 13.12 -10.36
C GLY A 137 -10.50 12.10 -10.19
N LEU A 138 -10.81 11.04 -9.47
CA LEU A 138 -9.92 9.92 -9.20
C LEU A 138 -10.55 8.65 -9.75
N ALA A 139 -9.75 7.84 -10.45
CA ALA A 139 -10.10 6.48 -10.81
C ALA A 139 -8.93 5.58 -10.45
N TRP A 140 -9.16 4.42 -9.85
CA TRP A 140 -8.10 3.45 -9.60
C TRP A 140 -8.57 2.02 -9.81
N LEU A 141 -7.64 1.19 -10.25
CA LEU A 141 -7.85 -0.19 -10.63
C LEU A 141 -6.81 -1.08 -9.97
N ASN A 142 -7.28 -2.12 -9.30
CA ASN A 142 -6.44 -3.28 -9.00
C ASN A 142 -6.56 -4.25 -10.16
N LEU A 143 -5.53 -4.30 -11.01
CA LEU A 143 -5.55 -5.15 -12.19
C LEU A 143 -5.54 -6.64 -11.83
N ALA A 144 -5.01 -7.00 -10.65
CA ALA A 144 -4.91 -8.38 -10.17
C ALA A 144 -6.20 -8.92 -9.56
N SER A 145 -7.20 -8.08 -9.27
CA SER A 145 -8.55 -8.49 -8.82
C SER A 145 -9.67 -8.06 -9.77
N GLY A 146 -9.44 -7.06 -10.61
CA GLY A 146 -10.45 -6.44 -11.49
C GLY A 146 -11.28 -5.36 -10.79
N GLU A 147 -10.91 -4.98 -9.57
CA GLU A 147 -11.63 -3.97 -8.81
C GLU A 147 -11.37 -2.55 -9.34
N LEU A 148 -12.41 -1.93 -9.87
CA LEU A 148 -12.40 -0.53 -10.35
C LEU A 148 -13.21 0.35 -9.39
N ARG A 149 -12.60 1.45 -8.95
CA ARG A 149 -13.23 2.44 -8.07
C ARG A 149 -13.09 3.86 -8.63
N LEU A 150 -14.08 4.69 -8.34
CA LEU A 150 -14.14 6.11 -8.75
C LEU A 150 -14.44 7.01 -7.56
N MET A 151 -13.92 8.23 -7.58
CA MET A 151 -14.21 9.26 -6.58
C MET A 151 -14.09 10.65 -7.21
N GLU A 152 -14.91 11.60 -6.74
CA GLU A 152 -14.63 13.03 -6.92
C GLU A 152 -14.40 13.68 -5.56
N CYS A 153 -13.38 14.51 -5.48
CA CYS A 153 -13.06 15.30 -4.29
C CYS A 153 -12.60 16.72 -4.66
N GLU A 154 -12.49 17.57 -3.65
CA GLU A 154 -11.85 18.88 -3.82
C GLU A 154 -10.34 18.72 -4.01
N ALA A 155 -9.71 19.67 -4.71
CA ALA A 155 -8.27 19.63 -5.00
C ALA A 155 -7.40 19.57 -3.72
N ALA A 156 -7.82 20.23 -2.64
CA ALA A 156 -7.12 20.22 -1.36
C ALA A 156 -7.06 18.82 -0.71
N LEU A 157 -7.98 17.92 -1.06
CA LEU A 157 -8.06 16.57 -0.50
C LEU A 157 -7.25 15.53 -1.28
N LEU A 158 -6.70 15.88 -2.45
CA LEU A 158 -5.98 14.93 -3.32
C LEU A 158 -4.82 14.23 -2.60
N GLY A 159 -4.01 14.97 -1.83
CA GLY A 159 -2.88 14.38 -1.08
C GLY A 159 -3.32 13.28 -0.12
N ARG A 160 -4.39 13.54 0.64
CA ARG A 160 -4.96 12.57 1.60
C ARG A 160 -5.47 11.30 0.91
N GLU A 161 -6.12 11.44 -0.24
CA GLU A 161 -6.62 10.29 -0.99
C GLU A 161 -5.48 9.46 -1.61
N LEU A 162 -4.44 10.12 -2.13
CA LEU A 162 -3.24 9.45 -2.64
C LEU A 162 -2.52 8.66 -1.55
N GLU A 163 -2.45 9.19 -0.32
CA GLU A 163 -1.85 8.48 0.81
C GLU A 163 -2.72 7.35 1.37
N ARG A 164 -4.05 7.47 1.27
CA ARG A 164 -4.99 6.39 1.62
C ARG A 164 -4.89 5.23 0.64
N ILE A 165 -4.90 5.52 -0.66
CA ILE A 165 -4.94 4.52 -1.73
C ILE A 165 -3.54 3.94 -1.98
N ARG A 166 -2.49 4.76 -1.85
CA ARG A 166 -1.07 4.42 -2.15
C ARG A 166 -0.92 3.73 -3.52
N PRO A 167 -1.21 4.44 -4.63
CA PRO A 167 -1.05 3.84 -5.95
C PRO A 167 0.43 3.52 -6.21
N ALA A 168 0.67 2.38 -6.88
CA ALA A 168 2.02 2.02 -7.34
C ALA A 168 2.41 2.84 -8.58
N GLU A 169 1.41 3.23 -9.37
CA GLU A 169 1.58 4.07 -10.54
C GLU A 169 0.42 5.07 -10.67
N LEU A 170 0.76 6.32 -10.95
CA LEU A 170 -0.15 7.45 -11.06
C LEU A 170 -0.12 8.04 -12.48
N LEU A 171 -1.27 7.97 -13.15
CA LEU A 171 -1.54 8.60 -14.43
C LEU A 171 -2.10 10.01 -14.20
N TYR A 172 -1.58 11.00 -14.91
CA TYR A 172 -2.03 12.37 -14.76
C TYR A 172 -1.98 13.15 -16.07
N ALA A 173 -2.91 14.10 -16.20
CA ALA A 173 -2.95 15.05 -17.29
C ALA A 173 -1.89 16.14 -17.12
N ASP A 174 -1.53 16.78 -18.23
CA ASP A 174 -0.60 17.90 -18.22
C ASP A 174 -1.14 19.08 -17.39
N GLY A 175 -0.24 19.80 -16.70
CA GLY A 175 -0.60 21.00 -15.92
C GLY A 175 -1.19 20.76 -14.52
N ILE A 176 -1.32 19.51 -14.06
CA ILE A 176 -1.73 19.21 -12.67
C ILE A 176 -0.51 19.27 -11.73
N GLU A 177 -0.60 20.07 -10.68
CA GLU A 177 0.36 20.03 -9.57
C GLU A 177 0.05 18.84 -8.65
N LEU A 178 0.96 17.87 -8.61
CA LEU A 178 0.84 16.68 -7.78
C LEU A 178 1.68 16.82 -6.51
N PRO A 179 1.17 16.38 -5.35
CA PRO A 179 1.97 16.33 -4.14
C PRO A 179 3.17 15.39 -4.31
N ALA A 180 4.21 15.56 -3.48
CA ALA A 180 5.31 14.61 -3.44
C ALA A 180 4.79 13.25 -2.99
N LEU A 181 4.99 12.22 -3.81
CA LEU A 181 4.47 10.87 -3.59
C LEU A 181 5.48 9.87 -4.14
N ALA A 182 5.83 8.88 -3.33
CA ALA A 182 6.74 7.79 -3.69
C ALA A 182 6.02 6.73 -4.54
N CYS A 183 5.68 7.09 -5.79
CA CYS A 183 5.09 6.18 -6.78
C CYS A 183 5.64 6.49 -8.17
N ALA A 184 5.48 5.54 -9.11
CA ALA A 184 5.76 5.81 -10.51
C ALA A 184 4.74 6.80 -11.07
N ARG A 185 5.20 7.75 -11.89
CA ARG A 185 4.35 8.80 -12.47
C ARG A 185 4.41 8.71 -13.97
N THR A 186 3.24 8.57 -14.59
CA THR A 186 3.11 8.47 -16.04
C THR A 186 2.24 9.62 -16.53
N ARG A 187 2.86 10.55 -17.24
CA ARG A 187 2.14 11.68 -17.84
C ARG A 187 1.42 11.21 -19.10
N LEU A 188 0.15 11.55 -19.21
CA LEU A 188 -0.66 11.27 -20.40
C LEU A 188 -1.18 12.59 -21.01
N PRO A 189 -1.35 12.65 -22.35
CA PRO A 189 -2.00 13.79 -22.99
C PRO A 189 -3.42 14.03 -22.46
N GLU A 190 -3.82 15.29 -22.35
CA GLU A 190 -5.11 15.72 -21.77
C GLU A 190 -6.33 15.06 -22.43
N TRP A 191 -6.30 14.82 -23.74
CA TRP A 191 -7.40 14.20 -24.48
C TRP A 191 -7.72 12.77 -24.02
N HIS A 192 -6.81 12.07 -23.34
CA HIS A 192 -7.12 10.77 -22.71
C HIS A 192 -8.12 10.89 -21.56
N PHE A 193 -8.22 12.07 -20.95
CA PHE A 193 -9.09 12.38 -19.81
C PHE A 193 -10.41 13.02 -20.23
N ASP A 194 -10.74 12.99 -21.52
CA ASP A 194 -12.03 13.48 -22.02
C ASP A 194 -13.21 12.74 -21.37
N GLN A 195 -14.15 13.50 -20.81
CA GLN A 195 -15.27 12.98 -20.03
C GLN A 195 -16.21 12.10 -20.89
N ASP A 196 -16.52 12.52 -22.12
CA ASP A 196 -17.47 11.83 -22.98
C ASP A 196 -16.87 10.52 -23.53
N ALA A 197 -15.58 10.56 -23.90
CA ALA A 197 -14.82 9.36 -24.25
C ALA A 197 -14.71 8.40 -23.07
N GLY A 198 -14.39 8.90 -21.87
CA GLY A 198 -14.30 8.08 -20.66
C GLY A 198 -15.63 7.44 -20.27
N THR A 199 -16.73 8.19 -20.37
CA THR A 199 -18.10 7.68 -20.13
C THR A 199 -18.45 6.55 -21.09
N ARG A 200 -18.19 6.73 -22.40
CA ARG A 200 -18.41 5.67 -23.40
C ARG A 200 -17.55 4.45 -23.12
N ARG A 201 -16.27 4.65 -22.82
CA ARG A 201 -15.32 3.57 -22.53
C ARG A 201 -15.75 2.74 -21.33
N LEU A 202 -16.20 3.38 -20.25
CA LEU A 202 -16.69 2.68 -19.05
C LEU A 202 -17.99 1.91 -19.32
N ARG A 203 -18.92 2.47 -20.11
CA ARG A 203 -20.15 1.77 -20.54
C ARG A 203 -19.85 0.54 -21.38
N GLU A 204 -18.93 0.65 -22.33
CA GLU A 204 -18.45 -0.47 -23.15
C GLU A 204 -17.79 -1.55 -22.29
N GLN A 205 -16.94 -1.15 -21.34
CA GLN A 205 -16.24 -2.06 -20.44
C GLN A 205 -17.21 -2.85 -19.55
N LEU A 206 -18.24 -2.19 -19.01
CA LEU A 206 -19.24 -2.82 -18.13
C LEU A 206 -20.39 -3.49 -18.91
N GLY A 207 -20.51 -3.26 -20.21
CA GLY A 207 -21.60 -3.77 -21.03
C GLY A 207 -22.97 -3.18 -20.69
N VAL A 208 -23.03 -1.91 -20.26
CA VAL A 208 -24.26 -1.24 -19.78
C VAL A 208 -24.64 -0.01 -20.59
N ALA A 209 -25.94 0.26 -20.73
CA ALA A 209 -26.44 1.43 -21.44
C ALA A 209 -26.31 2.75 -20.63
N SER A 210 -26.43 2.68 -19.30
CA SER A 210 -26.28 3.82 -18.40
C SER A 210 -25.40 3.46 -17.20
N LEU A 211 -24.71 4.48 -16.66
CA LEU A 211 -23.89 4.37 -15.46
C LEU A 211 -24.64 4.84 -14.18
N ASP A 212 -25.88 5.29 -14.32
CA ASP A 212 -26.68 5.80 -13.18
C ASP A 212 -26.84 4.78 -12.04
N PRO A 213 -27.09 3.47 -12.30
CA PRO A 213 -27.20 2.47 -11.23
C PRO A 213 -25.93 2.28 -10.41
N PHE A 214 -24.78 2.65 -10.96
CA PHE A 214 -23.47 2.55 -10.29
C PHE A 214 -23.12 3.81 -9.49
N GLY A 215 -24.00 4.82 -9.47
CA GLY A 215 -23.78 6.08 -8.77
C GLY A 215 -22.79 7.02 -9.47
N CYS A 216 -22.45 6.76 -10.74
CA CYS A 216 -21.48 7.58 -11.49
C CYS A 216 -22.07 8.88 -12.06
N ALA A 217 -23.37 9.10 -11.90
CA ALA A 217 -24.06 10.27 -12.44
C ALA A 217 -23.45 11.57 -11.89
N GLY A 218 -23.04 12.47 -12.79
CA GLY A 218 -22.47 13.78 -12.42
C GLY A 218 -20.99 13.77 -12.03
N LEU A 219 -20.30 12.62 -12.08
CA LEU A 219 -18.87 12.49 -11.76
C LEU A 219 -17.97 12.75 -12.97
N GLY A 220 -18.12 13.92 -13.61
CA GLY A 220 -17.46 14.23 -14.88
C GLY A 220 -15.93 14.08 -14.86
N ALA A 221 -15.28 14.61 -13.83
CA ALA A 221 -13.82 14.54 -13.72
C ALA A 221 -13.35 13.10 -13.51
N ALA A 222 -14.06 12.33 -12.66
CA ALA A 222 -13.72 10.93 -12.38
C ALA A 222 -13.96 10.02 -13.59
N LEU A 223 -14.98 10.31 -14.41
CA LEU A 223 -15.24 9.58 -15.65
C LEU A 223 -14.14 9.80 -16.69
N GLY A 224 -13.60 11.03 -16.78
CA GLY A 224 -12.40 11.32 -17.57
C GLY A 224 -11.18 10.51 -17.10
N ALA A 225 -10.91 10.51 -15.78
CA ALA A 225 -9.86 9.70 -15.18
C ALA A 225 -10.05 8.19 -15.44
N ALA A 226 -11.28 7.68 -15.35
CA ALA A 226 -11.62 6.29 -15.66
C ALA A 226 -11.30 5.92 -17.11
N GLY A 227 -11.60 6.83 -18.05
CA GLY A 227 -11.28 6.67 -19.47
C GLY A 227 -9.78 6.50 -19.71
N ALA A 228 -8.97 7.42 -19.16
CA ALA A 228 -7.52 7.38 -19.26
C ALA A 228 -6.96 6.08 -18.65
N LEU A 229 -7.44 5.72 -17.45
CA LEU A 229 -7.03 4.52 -16.73
C LEU A 229 -7.34 3.23 -17.51
N LEU A 230 -8.57 3.07 -18.01
CA LEU A 230 -8.98 1.86 -18.73
C LEU A 230 -8.25 1.72 -20.07
N ASN A 231 -7.99 2.84 -20.75
CA ASN A 231 -7.23 2.84 -21.99
C ASN A 231 -5.76 2.48 -21.76
N TYR A 232 -5.15 3.02 -20.71
CA TYR A 232 -3.78 2.69 -20.34
C TYR A 232 -3.63 1.22 -19.92
N ALA A 233 -4.53 0.73 -19.05
CA ALA A 233 -4.54 -0.66 -18.62
C ALA A 233 -4.76 -1.63 -19.79
N ALA A 234 -5.68 -1.33 -20.72
CA ALA A 234 -5.88 -2.15 -21.92
C ALA A 234 -4.65 -2.15 -22.85
N THR A 235 -3.99 -0.99 -23.00
CA THR A 235 -2.81 -0.86 -23.88
C THR A 235 -1.60 -1.60 -23.32
N THR A 236 -1.36 -1.51 -22.01
CA THR A 236 -0.24 -2.21 -21.34
C THR A 236 -0.39 -3.72 -21.36
N GLN A 237 -1.61 -4.24 -21.22
CA GLN A 237 -1.89 -5.68 -21.27
C GLN A 237 -2.03 -6.23 -22.70
N GLY A 238 -2.40 -5.41 -23.68
CA GLY A 238 -2.69 -5.86 -25.05
C GLY A 238 -3.93 -6.75 -25.16
N GLN A 239 -4.79 -6.76 -24.13
CA GLN A 239 -5.96 -7.64 -23.99
C GLN A 239 -7.17 -6.87 -23.42
N SER A 240 -8.37 -7.41 -23.63
CA SER A 240 -9.60 -6.89 -23.01
C SER A 240 -9.63 -7.21 -21.51
N LEU A 241 -10.01 -6.24 -20.67
CA LEU A 241 -10.03 -6.36 -19.21
C LEU A 241 -11.34 -7.03 -18.72
N ARG A 242 -11.62 -8.28 -19.11
CA ARG A 242 -12.95 -8.92 -18.91
C ARG A 242 -13.36 -9.16 -17.45
N HIS A 243 -12.40 -9.14 -16.54
CA HIS A 243 -12.62 -9.23 -15.10
C HIS A 243 -13.02 -7.90 -14.47
N VAL A 244 -12.87 -6.78 -15.17
CA VAL A 244 -13.41 -5.49 -14.71
C VAL A 244 -14.90 -5.41 -15.07
N GLN A 245 -15.72 -6.03 -14.22
CA GLN A 245 -17.16 -6.22 -14.46
C GLN A 245 -18.05 -5.24 -13.67
N GLY A 246 -17.46 -4.47 -12.75
CA GLY A 246 -18.18 -3.53 -11.91
C GLY A 246 -17.36 -2.28 -11.65
N VAL A 247 -18.04 -1.24 -11.18
CA VAL A 247 -17.41 -0.02 -10.70
C VAL A 247 -18.06 0.38 -9.38
N LYS A 248 -17.23 0.73 -8.39
CA LYS A 248 -17.71 1.26 -7.11
C LYS A 248 -17.36 2.76 -7.02
N VAL A 249 -18.38 3.58 -6.85
CA VAL A 249 -18.17 4.99 -6.50
C VAL A 249 -17.94 5.07 -4.99
N GLU A 250 -16.79 5.62 -4.59
CA GLU A 250 -16.48 5.91 -3.20
C GLU A 250 -16.84 7.35 -2.86
N ARG A 251 -17.37 7.52 -1.65
CA ARG A 251 -17.61 8.84 -1.06
C ARG A 251 -16.82 8.96 0.23
N GLU A 252 -16.33 10.16 0.51
CA GLU A 252 -15.57 10.42 1.75
C GLU A 252 -16.38 10.06 3.01
N SER A 253 -17.71 10.19 2.95
CA SER A 253 -18.61 9.90 4.08
C SER A 253 -18.82 8.41 4.36
N GLU A 254 -18.29 7.49 3.56
CA GLU A 254 -18.45 6.04 3.78
C GLU A 254 -17.50 5.48 4.84
N TYR A 255 -16.30 6.07 4.94
CA TYR A 255 -15.22 5.55 5.77
C TYR A 255 -14.90 6.49 6.93
N VAL A 256 -14.40 5.93 8.03
CA VAL A 256 -13.81 6.75 9.10
C VAL A 256 -12.54 7.39 8.54
N GLY A 257 -12.48 8.71 8.57
CA GLY A 257 -11.34 9.46 8.06
C GLY A 257 -10.09 9.23 8.90
N LEU A 258 -9.04 8.70 8.26
CA LEU A 258 -7.70 8.56 8.83
C LEU A 258 -6.72 9.31 7.91
N ASP A 259 -6.11 10.38 8.42
CA ASP A 259 -5.04 11.09 7.72
C ASP A 259 -3.72 10.28 7.72
N SER A 260 -2.72 10.77 6.97
CA SER A 260 -1.42 10.11 6.83
C SER A 260 -0.70 9.93 8.16
N ALA A 261 -0.69 11.00 8.95
CA ALA A 261 -0.10 11.01 10.29
C ALA A 261 -0.75 9.95 11.17
N THR A 262 -2.08 9.84 11.15
CA THR A 262 -2.84 8.82 11.88
C THR A 262 -2.49 7.40 11.45
N ARG A 263 -2.45 7.11 10.15
CA ARG A 263 -2.10 5.77 9.67
C ARG A 263 -0.69 5.36 10.09
N ARG A 264 0.24 6.31 10.06
CA ARG A 264 1.64 6.10 10.45
C ARG A 264 1.80 5.97 11.96
N ASN A 265 1.20 6.86 12.75
CA ASN A 265 1.29 6.89 14.22
C ASN A 265 0.59 5.71 14.89
N LEU A 266 -0.46 5.18 14.27
CA LEU A 266 -1.13 3.94 14.70
C LEU A 266 -0.43 2.67 14.18
N GLU A 267 0.63 2.81 13.37
CA GLU A 267 1.45 1.71 12.83
C GLU A 267 0.59 0.57 12.23
N LEU A 268 -0.39 0.93 11.38
CA LEU A 268 -1.41 -0.01 10.91
C LEU A 268 -0.79 -1.16 10.10
N THR A 269 0.06 -0.84 9.12
CA THR A 269 0.73 -1.82 8.24
C THR A 269 2.23 -1.57 8.11
N GLU A 270 2.73 -0.49 8.71
CA GLU A 270 4.11 -0.05 8.62
C GLU A 270 4.48 0.64 9.93
N THR A 271 5.66 0.32 10.48
CA THR A 271 6.17 0.95 11.69
C THR A 271 6.66 2.37 11.41
N LEU A 272 6.87 3.18 12.44
CA LEU A 272 7.45 4.52 12.30
C LEU A 272 8.84 4.52 11.60
N ARG A 273 9.55 3.39 11.66
CA ARG A 273 10.86 3.14 11.04
C ARG A 273 10.78 2.51 9.63
N GLY A 274 9.57 2.29 9.09
CA GLY A 274 9.37 1.72 7.75
C GLY A 274 9.43 0.19 7.68
N GLY A 275 9.38 -0.51 8.82
CA GLY A 275 9.33 -1.97 8.88
C GLY A 275 7.90 -2.54 8.82
N GLU A 276 7.73 -3.78 8.37
CA GLU A 276 6.40 -4.44 8.29
C GLU A 276 5.87 -4.95 9.63
N SER A 277 6.73 -5.06 10.65
CA SER A 277 6.40 -5.60 11.97
C SER A 277 7.29 -4.95 13.05
N PRO A 278 6.79 -4.79 14.29
CA PRO A 278 5.46 -5.10 14.78
C PRO A 278 4.43 -4.02 14.44
N THR A 279 3.34 -4.40 13.77
CA THR A 279 2.25 -3.52 13.31
C THR A 279 0.90 -4.11 13.71
N LEU A 280 -0.19 -3.32 13.63
CA LEU A 280 -1.52 -3.87 13.88
C LEU A 280 -1.85 -5.00 12.90
N PHE A 281 -1.49 -4.83 11.62
CA PHE A 281 -1.69 -5.83 10.60
C PHE A 281 -0.84 -7.09 10.86
N SER A 282 0.44 -6.97 11.23
CA SER A 282 1.28 -8.15 11.48
C SER A 282 0.82 -8.98 12.68
N LEU A 283 0.15 -8.36 13.66
CA LEU A 283 -0.49 -9.04 14.78
C LEU A 283 -1.76 -9.82 14.37
N LEU A 284 -2.59 -9.20 13.52
CA LEU A 284 -3.90 -9.72 13.14
C LEU A 284 -3.85 -10.72 11.99
N ASP A 285 -2.89 -10.58 11.08
CA ASP A 285 -2.82 -11.35 9.84
C ASP A 285 -2.35 -12.79 10.06
N THR A 286 -3.30 -13.62 10.48
CA THR A 286 -3.17 -15.09 10.49
C THR A 286 -4.01 -15.75 9.40
N CYS A 287 -4.43 -14.98 8.38
CA CYS A 287 -5.22 -15.48 7.25
C CYS A 287 -4.53 -16.68 6.60
N CYS A 288 -5.32 -17.64 6.14
CA CYS A 288 -4.83 -18.87 5.52
C CYS A 288 -4.52 -18.67 4.03
N THR A 289 -5.06 -17.61 3.42
CA THR A 289 -4.95 -17.29 2.00
C THR A 289 -4.41 -15.87 1.79
N ALA A 290 -3.70 -15.65 0.69
CA ALA A 290 -3.17 -14.34 0.34
C ALA A 290 -4.27 -13.29 0.08
N MET A 291 -5.37 -13.70 -0.56
CA MET A 291 -6.55 -12.85 -0.77
C MET A 291 -7.23 -12.46 0.55
N GLY A 292 -7.26 -13.36 1.54
CA GLY A 292 -7.69 -13.05 2.91
C GLY A 292 -6.81 -11.98 3.56
N SER A 293 -5.47 -12.13 3.51
CA SER A 293 -4.55 -11.12 4.03
C SER A 293 -4.73 -9.75 3.37
N ARG A 294 -4.92 -9.69 2.04
CA ARG A 294 -5.21 -8.43 1.32
C ARG A 294 -6.53 -7.82 1.76
N ALA A 295 -7.59 -8.63 1.91
CA ALA A 295 -8.88 -8.16 2.40
C ALA A 295 -8.83 -7.63 3.84
N LEU A 296 -8.10 -8.28 4.74
CA LEU A 296 -7.87 -7.78 6.12
C LEU A 296 -7.14 -6.44 6.09
N ARG A 297 -6.05 -6.35 5.31
CA ARG A 297 -5.31 -5.11 5.11
C ARG A 297 -6.22 -3.99 4.61
N HIS A 298 -7.09 -4.30 3.66
CA HIS A 298 -8.08 -3.37 3.14
C HIS A 298 -9.03 -2.87 4.25
N TRP A 299 -9.59 -3.78 5.05
CA TRP A 299 -10.54 -3.44 6.11
C TRP A 299 -9.91 -2.53 7.17
N LEU A 300 -8.66 -2.79 7.59
CA LEU A 300 -7.95 -1.94 8.56
C LEU A 300 -7.73 -0.51 8.06
N HIS A 301 -7.50 -0.34 6.75
CA HIS A 301 -7.30 0.97 6.15
C HIS A 301 -8.62 1.68 5.76
N HIS A 302 -9.73 0.95 5.73
CA HIS A 302 -11.06 1.43 5.31
C HIS A 302 -12.16 1.04 6.32
N PRO A 303 -12.03 1.43 7.61
CA PRO A 303 -13.09 1.28 8.59
C PRO A 303 -14.36 1.99 8.12
N LEU A 304 -15.52 1.33 8.23
CA LEU A 304 -16.80 1.85 7.74
C LEU A 304 -17.49 2.70 8.81
N ARG A 305 -18.14 3.79 8.40
CA ARG A 305 -18.95 4.64 9.30
C ARG A 305 -20.30 4.03 9.63
N ASP A 306 -20.91 3.37 8.65
CA ASP A 306 -22.17 2.65 8.85
C ASP A 306 -21.95 1.47 9.82
N PRO A 307 -22.61 1.45 10.99
CA PRO A 307 -22.43 0.39 11.97
C PRO A 307 -22.98 -0.97 11.50
N ALA A 308 -23.86 -1.03 10.50
CA ALA A 308 -24.49 -2.27 10.07
C ALA A 308 -23.46 -3.31 9.57
N VAL A 309 -22.47 -2.88 8.80
CA VAL A 309 -21.45 -3.79 8.26
C VAL A 309 -20.49 -4.30 9.34
N PRO A 310 -19.88 -3.45 10.20
CA PRO A 310 -19.10 -3.91 11.34
C PRO A 310 -19.87 -4.84 12.28
N GLN A 311 -21.15 -4.55 12.57
CA GLN A 311 -22.00 -5.41 13.40
C GLN A 311 -22.24 -6.79 12.74
N ALA A 312 -22.52 -6.83 11.45
CA ALA A 312 -22.69 -8.09 10.72
C ALA A 312 -21.40 -8.95 10.74
N ARG A 313 -20.22 -8.31 10.65
CA ARG A 313 -18.91 -8.98 10.83
C ARG A 313 -18.74 -9.51 12.24
N GLN A 314 -19.07 -8.74 13.27
CA GLN A 314 -18.98 -9.16 14.68
C GLN A 314 -19.89 -10.36 14.98
N GLN A 315 -21.11 -10.37 14.44
CA GLN A 315 -22.03 -11.51 14.55
C GLN A 315 -21.45 -12.75 13.88
N ALA A 316 -20.92 -12.62 12.65
CA ALA A 316 -20.27 -13.73 11.96
C ALA A 316 -19.07 -14.27 12.75
N ILE A 317 -18.24 -13.39 13.30
CA ILE A 317 -17.11 -13.76 14.17
C ILE A 317 -17.60 -14.53 15.40
N GLY A 318 -18.66 -14.06 16.06
CA GLY A 318 -19.25 -14.77 17.22
C GLY A 318 -19.68 -16.20 16.89
N VAL A 319 -20.38 -16.39 15.77
CA VAL A 319 -20.77 -17.74 15.30
C VAL A 319 -19.54 -18.62 15.05
N LEU A 320 -18.48 -18.08 14.42
CA LEU A 320 -17.24 -18.82 14.16
C LEU A 320 -16.46 -19.18 15.44
N ILE A 321 -16.51 -18.32 16.46
CA ILE A 321 -15.95 -18.59 17.79
C ILE A 321 -16.69 -19.75 18.45
N ASP A 322 -18.03 -19.70 18.47
CA ASP A 322 -18.89 -20.69 19.15
C ASP A 322 -18.81 -22.08 18.51
N GLN A 323 -18.69 -22.16 17.18
CA GLN A 323 -18.58 -23.44 16.47
C GLN A 323 -17.14 -23.97 16.37
N GLY A 324 -16.14 -23.10 16.53
CA GLY A 324 -14.73 -23.38 16.28
C GLY A 324 -14.31 -23.12 14.83
N SER A 325 -13.15 -22.48 14.63
CA SER A 325 -12.65 -22.08 13.30
C SER A 325 -11.56 -22.99 12.72
N ASP A 326 -11.04 -23.96 13.47
CA ASP A 326 -9.87 -24.75 13.08
C ASP A 326 -10.08 -25.60 11.81
N ALA A 327 -11.21 -26.30 11.73
CA ALA A 327 -11.54 -27.13 10.56
C ALA A 327 -11.68 -26.28 9.29
N LEU A 328 -12.37 -25.14 9.41
CA LEU A 328 -12.51 -24.16 8.33
C LEU A 328 -11.14 -23.64 7.88
N ARG A 329 -10.29 -23.23 8.83
CA ARG A 329 -8.94 -22.74 8.53
C ARG A 329 -8.06 -23.81 7.88
N ALA A 330 -8.16 -25.07 8.32
CA ALA A 330 -7.46 -26.19 7.70
C ALA A 330 -7.93 -26.46 6.26
N ALA A 331 -9.20 -26.25 5.95
CA ALA A 331 -9.71 -26.28 4.58
C ALA A 331 -9.18 -25.10 3.76
N LEU A 332 -9.24 -23.87 4.28
CA LEU A 332 -8.78 -22.65 3.60
C LEU A 332 -7.29 -22.67 3.24
N ARG A 333 -6.41 -23.24 4.10
CA ARG A 333 -4.95 -23.33 3.85
C ARG A 333 -4.58 -24.12 2.59
N ARG A 334 -5.47 -25.02 2.12
CA ARG A 334 -5.24 -25.84 0.93
C ARG A 334 -5.66 -25.15 -0.37
N LEU A 335 -6.31 -24.00 -0.28
CA LEU A 335 -6.89 -23.31 -1.43
C LEU A 335 -5.86 -22.39 -2.09
N ALA A 336 -6.00 -22.20 -3.39
CA ALA A 336 -5.18 -21.28 -4.16
C ALA A 336 -5.74 -19.85 -4.13
N ASP A 337 -4.93 -18.88 -4.58
CA ASP A 337 -5.35 -17.48 -4.75
C ASP A 337 -6.24 -17.34 -6.00
N VAL A 338 -7.53 -17.70 -5.84
CA VAL A 338 -8.54 -17.67 -6.91
C VAL A 338 -8.66 -16.27 -7.52
N GLU A 339 -8.55 -15.23 -6.71
CA GLU A 339 -8.65 -13.83 -7.15
C GLU A 339 -7.62 -13.52 -8.25
N ARG A 340 -6.33 -13.79 -7.96
CA ARG A 340 -5.25 -13.53 -8.93
C ARG A 340 -5.26 -14.50 -10.10
N ILE A 341 -5.61 -15.77 -9.88
CA ILE A 341 -5.77 -16.75 -10.96
C ILE A 341 -6.87 -16.32 -11.94
N THR A 342 -8.00 -15.83 -11.42
CA THR A 342 -9.13 -15.36 -12.22
C THR A 342 -8.75 -14.17 -13.09
N SER A 343 -8.01 -13.21 -12.55
CA SER A 343 -7.52 -12.06 -13.33
C SER A 343 -6.52 -12.50 -14.40
N ARG A 344 -5.64 -13.46 -14.11
CA ARG A 344 -4.75 -14.03 -15.14
C ARG A 344 -5.49 -14.77 -16.24
N LEU A 345 -6.54 -15.51 -15.86
CA LEU A 345 -7.43 -16.17 -16.81
C LEU A 345 -8.15 -15.16 -17.71
N ALA A 346 -8.66 -14.06 -17.14
CA ALA A 346 -9.33 -13.00 -17.89
C ALA A 346 -8.41 -12.28 -18.88
N LEU A 347 -7.12 -12.20 -18.57
CA LEU A 347 -6.08 -11.64 -19.44
C LEU A 347 -5.41 -12.68 -20.36
N LEU A 348 -5.92 -13.93 -20.39
CA LEU A 348 -5.40 -15.04 -21.19
C LEU A 348 -3.91 -15.35 -20.93
N ASN A 349 -3.43 -15.08 -19.72
CA ASN A 349 -2.05 -15.31 -19.31
C ASN A 349 -1.92 -16.33 -18.15
N ALA A 350 -3.02 -17.01 -17.81
CA ALA A 350 -3.02 -18.10 -16.83
C ALA A 350 -2.08 -19.24 -17.27
N ARG A 351 -1.28 -19.74 -16.33
CA ARG A 351 -0.37 -20.88 -16.53
C ARG A 351 -1.11 -22.20 -16.26
N PRO A 352 -0.64 -23.36 -16.77
CA PRO A 352 -1.29 -24.64 -16.54
C PRO A 352 -1.53 -24.97 -15.06
N ARG A 353 -0.56 -24.64 -14.19
CA ARG A 353 -0.69 -24.81 -12.74
C ARG A 353 -1.72 -23.89 -12.09
N ASP A 354 -2.00 -22.73 -12.69
CA ASP A 354 -3.11 -21.88 -12.24
C ASP A 354 -4.44 -22.61 -12.44
N LEU A 355 -4.63 -23.27 -13.59
CA LEU A 355 -5.86 -23.99 -13.92
C LEU A 355 -6.04 -25.26 -13.07
N SER A 356 -4.97 -26.02 -12.82
CA SER A 356 -5.07 -27.18 -11.91
C SER A 356 -5.34 -26.76 -10.47
N SER A 357 -4.69 -25.69 -9.99
CA SER A 357 -4.94 -25.16 -8.65
C SER A 357 -6.36 -24.61 -8.50
N LEU A 358 -6.89 -23.97 -9.55
CA LEU A 358 -8.27 -23.52 -9.61
C LEU A 358 -9.24 -24.70 -9.56
N ARG A 359 -9.02 -25.75 -10.37
CA ARG A 359 -9.80 -26.99 -10.36
C ARG A 359 -9.89 -27.59 -8.96
N ASP A 360 -8.74 -27.73 -8.31
CA ASP A 360 -8.65 -28.38 -7.00
C ASP A 360 -9.29 -27.52 -5.91
N THR A 361 -9.17 -26.18 -6.01
CA THR A 361 -9.88 -25.23 -5.14
C THR A 361 -11.39 -25.32 -5.31
N LEU A 362 -11.90 -25.33 -6.55
CA LEU A 362 -13.33 -25.46 -6.82
C LEU A 362 -13.90 -26.81 -6.34
N ARG A 363 -13.12 -27.89 -6.45
CA ARG A 363 -13.48 -29.21 -5.93
C ARG A 363 -13.57 -29.23 -4.40
N ALA A 364 -12.78 -28.42 -3.70
CA ALA A 364 -12.75 -28.33 -2.25
C ALA A 364 -13.83 -27.40 -1.66
N LEU A 365 -14.53 -26.59 -2.46
CA LEU A 365 -15.56 -25.66 -1.97
C LEU A 365 -16.67 -26.32 -1.13
N PRO A 366 -17.22 -27.50 -1.49
CA PRO A 366 -18.21 -28.16 -0.66
C PRO A 366 -17.69 -28.54 0.74
N GLU A 367 -16.40 -28.86 0.86
CA GLU A 367 -15.76 -29.13 2.15
C GLU A 367 -15.71 -27.85 3.02
N VAL A 368 -15.39 -26.71 2.41
CA VAL A 368 -15.39 -25.40 3.08
C VAL A 368 -16.81 -25.03 3.53
N GLN A 369 -17.81 -25.24 2.68
CA GLN A 369 -19.23 -25.00 3.01
C GLN A 369 -19.69 -25.89 4.17
N ALA A 370 -19.32 -27.17 4.19
CA ALA A 370 -19.66 -28.10 5.26
C ALA A 370 -19.04 -27.74 6.62
N CYS A 371 -17.97 -26.93 6.64
CA CYS A 371 -17.39 -26.41 7.89
C CYS A 371 -18.24 -25.31 8.54
N LEU A 372 -19.27 -24.81 7.86
CA LEU A 372 -20.16 -23.76 8.36
C LEU A 372 -21.49 -24.38 8.78
N ARG A 373 -21.95 -24.08 10.01
CA ARG A 373 -23.27 -24.52 10.46
C ARG A 373 -24.35 -23.83 9.65
N ASP A 374 -25.41 -24.57 9.32
CA ASP A 374 -26.63 -24.06 8.66
C ASP A 374 -27.54 -23.29 9.64
N ASP A 375 -26.92 -22.47 10.50
CA ASP A 375 -27.59 -21.78 11.59
C ASP A 375 -27.85 -20.31 11.24
N GLN A 376 -29.02 -19.80 11.65
CA GLN A 376 -29.48 -18.44 11.35
C GLN A 376 -28.76 -17.34 12.15
N GLY A 377 -27.69 -17.67 12.88
CA GLY A 377 -26.96 -16.75 13.75
C GLY A 377 -26.24 -15.61 13.03
N SER A 378 -26.00 -15.71 11.72
CA SER A 378 -25.39 -14.63 10.92
C SER A 378 -25.85 -14.63 9.46
N LEU A 379 -26.54 -13.55 9.06
CA LEU A 379 -26.92 -13.33 7.66
C LEU A 379 -25.70 -13.22 6.74
N LEU A 380 -24.61 -12.63 7.23
CA LEU A 380 -23.38 -12.46 6.46
C LEU A 380 -22.74 -13.82 6.11
N LEU A 381 -22.71 -14.76 7.06
CA LEU A 381 -22.20 -16.11 6.79
C LEU A 381 -23.12 -16.86 5.83
N ALA A 382 -24.44 -16.76 5.99
CA ALA A 382 -25.39 -17.38 5.07
C ALA A 382 -25.21 -16.87 3.62
N GLN A 383 -25.04 -15.56 3.45
CA GLN A 383 -24.70 -14.95 2.15
C GLN A 383 -23.35 -15.44 1.64
N THR A 384 -22.32 -15.52 2.49
CA THR A 384 -21.01 -16.04 2.11
C THR A 384 -21.10 -17.51 1.64
N VAL A 385 -21.90 -18.36 2.28
CA VAL A 385 -22.11 -19.76 1.84
C VAL A 385 -22.76 -19.81 0.46
N GLN A 386 -23.77 -18.97 0.22
CA GLN A 386 -24.41 -18.84 -1.11
C GLN A 386 -23.40 -18.36 -2.16
N ASP A 387 -22.57 -17.37 -1.81
CA ASP A 387 -21.51 -16.86 -2.69
C ASP A 387 -20.37 -17.88 -2.91
N LEU A 388 -20.30 -18.96 -2.13
CA LEU A 388 -19.39 -20.09 -2.35
C LEU A 388 -19.97 -21.18 -3.26
N ALA A 389 -21.18 -20.98 -3.82
CA ALA A 389 -21.78 -21.94 -4.74
C ALA A 389 -20.82 -22.28 -5.90
N VAL A 390 -20.57 -23.58 -6.06
CA VAL A 390 -19.59 -24.13 -7.00
C VAL A 390 -20.02 -23.84 -8.44
N PRO A 391 -19.17 -23.20 -9.26
CA PRO A 391 -19.39 -23.06 -10.69
C PRO A 391 -19.24 -24.42 -11.40
N GLN A 392 -20.30 -25.24 -11.36
CA GLN A 392 -20.24 -26.66 -11.75
C GLN A 392 -19.74 -26.87 -13.18
N ALA A 393 -20.22 -26.07 -14.14
CA ALA A 393 -19.79 -26.16 -15.53
C ALA A 393 -18.29 -25.84 -15.71
N CYS A 394 -17.77 -24.86 -14.96
CA CYS A 394 -16.34 -24.51 -14.95
C CYS A 394 -15.50 -25.66 -14.37
N LEU A 395 -15.93 -26.22 -13.22
CA LEU A 395 -15.26 -27.35 -12.59
C LEU A 395 -15.23 -28.57 -13.51
N GLU A 396 -16.36 -28.95 -14.12
CA GLU A 396 -16.44 -30.08 -15.05
C GLU A 396 -15.51 -29.92 -16.26
N LEU A 397 -15.44 -28.72 -16.82
CA LEU A 397 -14.54 -28.41 -17.92
C LEU A 397 -13.07 -28.57 -17.49
N LEU A 398 -12.68 -28.00 -16.34
CA LEU A 398 -11.31 -28.11 -15.83
C LEU A 398 -10.92 -29.55 -15.50
N VAL A 399 -11.83 -30.33 -14.90
CA VAL A 399 -11.59 -31.74 -14.58
C VAL A 399 -11.38 -32.59 -15.84
N ARG A 400 -12.13 -32.32 -16.91
CA ARG A 400 -12.01 -33.05 -18.17
C ARG A 400 -10.84 -32.60 -19.03
N ALA A 401 -10.47 -31.32 -18.97
CA ALA A 401 -9.50 -30.72 -19.89
C ALA A 401 -8.07 -30.68 -19.35
N VAL A 402 -7.87 -30.48 -18.05
CA VAL A 402 -6.54 -30.26 -17.45
C VAL A 402 -6.05 -31.55 -16.80
N ALA A 403 -4.84 -31.98 -17.15
CA ALA A 403 -4.18 -33.13 -16.55
C ALA A 403 -4.10 -32.99 -15.01
N GLU A 404 -4.05 -34.11 -14.29
CA GLU A 404 -3.98 -34.09 -12.83
C GLU A 404 -2.76 -33.30 -12.34
N GLU A 405 -1.59 -33.59 -12.91
CA GLU A 405 -0.33 -32.89 -12.72
C GLU A 405 0.16 -32.30 -14.06
N PRO A 406 -0.28 -31.09 -14.44
CA PRO A 406 0.14 -30.50 -15.72
C PRO A 406 1.58 -29.99 -15.65
N ALA A 407 2.25 -29.95 -16.82
CA ALA A 407 3.55 -29.30 -16.95
C ALA A 407 3.51 -27.82 -16.54
N THR A 408 4.66 -27.25 -16.17
CA THR A 408 4.74 -25.84 -15.72
C THR A 408 4.40 -24.84 -16.83
N VAL A 409 4.72 -25.18 -18.08
CA VAL A 409 4.50 -24.34 -19.25
C VAL A 409 3.92 -25.16 -20.41
N VAL A 410 3.00 -24.57 -21.16
CA VAL A 410 2.29 -25.23 -22.27
C VAL A 410 3.24 -25.70 -23.38
N ARG A 411 4.37 -24.99 -23.57
CA ARG A 411 5.35 -25.32 -24.60
C ARG A 411 6.07 -26.66 -24.40
N ASP A 412 6.02 -27.23 -23.20
CA ASP A 412 6.66 -28.50 -22.87
C ASP A 412 5.68 -29.68 -23.07
N GLY A 413 4.40 -29.40 -23.36
CA GLY A 413 3.33 -30.38 -23.49
C GLY A 413 2.90 -30.99 -22.15
N GLY A 414 1.96 -31.94 -22.17
CA GLY A 414 1.50 -32.65 -20.96
C GLY A 414 0.65 -31.78 -20.03
N VAL A 415 -0.15 -30.89 -20.60
CA VAL A 415 -1.10 -30.01 -19.90
C VAL A 415 -2.53 -30.52 -20.05
N ILE A 416 -2.91 -30.92 -21.26
CA ILE A 416 -4.25 -31.39 -21.58
C ILE A 416 -4.41 -32.85 -21.16
N ALA A 417 -5.51 -33.16 -20.45
CA ALA A 417 -5.81 -34.50 -19.97
C ALA A 417 -6.06 -35.50 -21.13
N ARG A 418 -5.74 -36.78 -20.89
CA ARG A 418 -6.12 -37.86 -21.82
C ARG A 418 -7.65 -37.98 -21.88
N GLY A 419 -8.16 -38.31 -23.06
CA GLY A 419 -9.60 -38.42 -23.33
C GLY A 419 -10.31 -37.10 -23.59
N PHE A 420 -9.60 -35.96 -23.54
CA PHE A 420 -10.18 -34.66 -23.88
C PHE A 420 -10.30 -34.45 -25.39
N ASP A 421 -9.28 -34.89 -26.15
CA ASP A 421 -9.21 -34.75 -27.61
C ASP A 421 -8.59 -36.02 -28.22
N ALA A 422 -9.36 -36.69 -29.07
CA ALA A 422 -8.95 -37.97 -29.66
C ALA A 422 -7.72 -37.84 -30.58
N GLU A 423 -7.60 -36.73 -31.32
CA GLU A 423 -6.45 -36.50 -32.20
C GLU A 423 -5.16 -36.32 -31.38
N LEU A 424 -5.22 -35.55 -30.28
CA LEU A 424 -4.08 -35.39 -29.38
C LEU A 424 -3.65 -36.73 -28.75
N ASP A 425 -4.61 -37.56 -28.34
CA ASP A 425 -4.31 -38.88 -27.76
C ASP A 425 -3.63 -39.80 -28.79
N GLU A 426 -4.14 -39.86 -30.03
CA GLU A 426 -3.50 -40.62 -31.12
C GLU A 426 -2.07 -40.16 -31.40
N LEU A 427 -1.84 -38.83 -31.43
CA LEU A 427 -0.51 -38.26 -31.66
C LEU A 427 0.46 -38.57 -30.50
N ARG A 428 -0.03 -38.54 -29.25
CA ARG A 428 0.76 -38.90 -28.05
C ARG A 428 1.12 -40.36 -28.04
N ASP A 429 0.19 -41.24 -28.39
CA ASP A 429 0.43 -42.69 -28.43
C ASP A 429 1.50 -43.06 -29.47
N ILE A 430 1.60 -42.33 -30.60
CA ILE A 430 2.70 -42.51 -31.55
C ILE A 430 4.06 -42.15 -30.92
N SER A 431 4.10 -41.11 -30.08
CA SER A 431 5.33 -40.67 -29.41
C SER A 431 5.72 -41.60 -28.25
N GLU A 432 4.77 -42.03 -27.43
CA GLU A 432 5.03 -42.93 -26.29
C GLU A 432 5.49 -44.33 -26.74
N ASN A 433 4.96 -44.83 -27.87
CA ASN A 433 5.42 -46.08 -28.48
C ASN A 433 6.85 -46.02 -29.05
N CYS A 434 7.52 -44.86 -29.00
CA CYS A 434 8.93 -44.75 -29.41
C CYS A 434 9.87 -45.58 -28.55
N GLY A 435 9.65 -45.65 -27.23
CA GLY A 435 10.53 -46.41 -26.35
C GLY A 435 10.60 -47.88 -26.73
N GLN A 436 9.44 -48.49 -26.97
CA GLN A 436 9.37 -49.91 -27.33
C GLN A 436 9.99 -50.18 -28.70
N PHE A 437 9.72 -49.34 -29.70
CA PHE A 437 10.32 -49.47 -31.02
C PHE A 437 11.86 -49.41 -30.96
N LEU A 438 12.42 -48.50 -30.16
CA LEU A 438 13.87 -48.35 -30.01
C LEU A 438 14.50 -49.57 -29.32
N ILE A 439 13.84 -50.13 -28.31
CA ILE A 439 14.28 -51.37 -27.63
C ILE A 439 14.26 -52.54 -28.62
N ASP A 440 13.17 -52.70 -29.38
CA ASP A 440 13.02 -53.77 -30.36
C ASP A 440 14.05 -53.63 -31.50
N LEU A 441 14.31 -52.39 -31.94
CA LEU A 441 15.35 -52.10 -32.94
C LEU A 441 16.75 -52.41 -32.39
N GLU A 442 17.06 -51.99 -31.16
CA GLU A 442 18.35 -52.27 -30.52
C GLU A 442 18.59 -53.78 -30.38
N ALA A 443 17.59 -54.54 -29.94
CA ALA A 443 17.70 -55.99 -29.81
C ALA A 443 17.91 -56.68 -31.17
N ARG A 444 17.16 -56.26 -32.20
CA ARG A 444 17.31 -56.77 -33.57
C ARG A 444 18.68 -56.46 -34.15
N GLU A 445 19.16 -55.22 -34.01
CA GLU A 445 20.44 -54.81 -34.57
C GLU A 445 21.63 -55.42 -33.82
N ARG A 446 21.55 -55.62 -32.50
CA ARG A 446 22.55 -56.40 -31.73
C ARG A 446 22.63 -57.85 -32.24
N ALA A 447 21.49 -58.50 -32.45
CA ALA A 447 21.45 -59.87 -32.95
C ALA A 447 21.96 -59.96 -34.41
N ARG A 448 21.62 -58.99 -35.26
CA ARG A 448 22.03 -58.93 -36.66
C ARG A 448 23.53 -58.71 -36.85
N THR A 449 24.12 -57.79 -36.07
CA THR A 449 25.52 -57.36 -36.24
C THR A 449 26.50 -58.12 -35.36
N GLY A 450 26.03 -58.78 -34.30
CA GLY A 450 26.88 -59.42 -33.29
C GLY A 450 27.64 -58.42 -32.40
N ILE A 451 27.24 -57.14 -32.40
CA ILE A 451 27.85 -56.07 -31.61
C ILE A 451 27.09 -55.94 -30.29
N ALA A 452 27.54 -56.65 -29.24
CA ALA A 452 26.83 -56.73 -27.96
C ALA A 452 26.65 -55.37 -27.25
N ASN A 453 27.54 -54.41 -27.51
CA ASN A 453 27.55 -53.09 -26.89
C ASN A 453 26.92 -51.97 -27.76
N LEU A 454 26.28 -52.31 -28.88
CA LEU A 454 25.52 -51.37 -29.70
C LEU A 454 24.39 -50.74 -28.89
N ARG A 455 24.21 -49.42 -28.99
CA ARG A 455 23.11 -48.70 -28.31
C ARG A 455 22.38 -47.80 -29.29
N VAL A 456 21.05 -47.74 -29.16
CA VAL A 456 20.24 -46.75 -29.86
C VAL A 456 19.98 -45.60 -28.90
N GLU A 457 20.49 -44.42 -29.22
CA GLU A 457 20.40 -43.24 -28.36
C GLU A 457 19.83 -42.04 -29.12
N PHE A 458 19.42 -41.02 -28.37
CA PHE A 458 18.93 -39.75 -28.90
C PHE A 458 19.77 -38.59 -28.36
N ASN A 459 20.11 -37.64 -29.22
CA ASN A 459 20.58 -36.34 -28.78
C ASN A 459 19.88 -35.20 -29.54
N ARG A 460 19.84 -34.02 -28.93
CA ARG A 460 19.12 -32.86 -29.50
C ARG A 460 19.72 -32.29 -30.80
N VAL A 461 20.99 -32.56 -31.11
CA VAL A 461 21.71 -31.94 -32.24
C VAL A 461 21.66 -32.83 -33.49
N HIS A 462 21.74 -34.14 -33.30
CA HIS A 462 21.90 -35.15 -34.33
C HIS A 462 20.77 -36.19 -34.32
N GLY A 463 19.72 -36.02 -33.51
CA GLY A 463 18.56 -36.91 -33.48
C GLY A 463 18.86 -38.30 -32.93
N PHE A 464 18.12 -39.30 -33.42
CA PHE A 464 18.37 -40.70 -33.10
C PHE A 464 19.62 -41.20 -33.83
N TYR A 465 20.39 -42.06 -33.16
CA TYR A 465 21.56 -42.70 -33.75
C TYR A 465 21.84 -44.05 -33.11
N ILE A 466 22.57 -44.87 -33.84
CA ILE A 466 23.14 -46.13 -33.37
C ILE A 466 24.60 -45.88 -33.05
N GLU A 467 24.99 -46.02 -31.79
CA GLU A 467 26.38 -45.85 -31.34
C GLU A 467 27.11 -47.19 -31.30
N VAL A 468 28.27 -47.23 -31.95
CA VAL A 468 29.16 -48.40 -32.02
C VAL A 468 30.56 -47.99 -31.63
N THR A 469 31.23 -48.75 -30.76
CA THR A 469 32.62 -48.49 -30.37
C THR A 469 33.58 -48.69 -31.53
N ASN A 470 34.64 -47.87 -31.63
CA ASN A 470 35.60 -47.90 -32.76
C ASN A 470 36.20 -49.30 -33.03
N GLY A 471 36.43 -50.11 -32.00
CA GLY A 471 36.96 -51.48 -32.14
C GLY A 471 35.99 -52.48 -32.80
N GLN A 472 34.76 -52.07 -33.10
CA GLN A 472 33.75 -52.89 -33.80
C GLN A 472 33.22 -52.19 -35.06
N ALA A 473 33.83 -51.09 -35.50
CA ALA A 473 33.42 -50.36 -36.70
C ALA A 473 33.47 -51.23 -37.96
N ASP A 474 34.41 -52.19 -38.04
CA ASP A 474 34.53 -53.12 -39.18
C ASP A 474 33.33 -54.08 -39.33
N LYS A 475 32.51 -54.23 -38.27
CA LYS A 475 31.31 -55.08 -38.27
C LYS A 475 30.04 -54.30 -38.63
N VAL A 476 30.16 -52.99 -38.86
CA VAL A 476 29.01 -52.13 -39.18
C VAL A 476 28.57 -52.41 -40.63
N PRO A 477 27.28 -52.75 -40.85
CA PRO A 477 26.76 -53.00 -42.19
C PRO A 477 26.78 -51.78 -43.11
N ASP A 478 26.82 -52.00 -44.43
CA ASP A 478 26.83 -50.92 -45.44
C ASP A 478 25.53 -50.07 -45.45
N ASP A 479 24.42 -50.57 -44.90
CA ASP A 479 23.16 -49.84 -44.81
C ASP A 479 23.18 -48.72 -43.74
N TYR A 480 24.21 -48.69 -42.89
CA TYR A 480 24.40 -47.67 -41.87
C TYR A 480 25.06 -46.43 -42.46
N ARG A 481 24.39 -45.28 -42.33
CA ARG A 481 24.94 -44.00 -42.75
C ARG A 481 25.58 -43.30 -41.56
N ARG A 482 26.89 -43.05 -41.62
CA ARG A 482 27.61 -42.38 -40.54
C ARG A 482 27.14 -40.93 -40.37
N ARG A 483 26.76 -40.56 -39.14
CA ARG A 483 26.30 -39.21 -38.74
C ARG A 483 27.41 -38.41 -38.05
N GLN A 484 28.18 -39.04 -37.16
CA GLN A 484 29.19 -38.36 -36.34
C GLN A 484 30.30 -39.33 -35.92
N THR A 485 31.55 -38.86 -35.87
CA THR A 485 32.69 -39.61 -35.34
C THR A 485 33.10 -39.00 -34.00
N LEU A 486 33.19 -39.82 -32.95
CA LEU A 486 33.67 -39.45 -31.62
C LEU A 486 35.03 -40.10 -31.33
N LYS A 487 35.67 -39.69 -30.24
CA LYS A 487 37.00 -40.19 -29.84
C LYS A 487 37.05 -41.72 -29.67
N ASN A 488 35.97 -42.33 -29.16
CA ASN A 488 35.91 -43.77 -28.83
C ASN A 488 34.76 -44.54 -29.52
N ALA A 489 33.91 -43.85 -30.28
CA ALA A 489 32.74 -44.44 -30.91
C ALA A 489 32.37 -43.72 -32.23
N GLU A 490 31.66 -44.42 -33.10
CA GLU A 490 31.02 -43.87 -34.29
C GLU A 490 29.49 -43.96 -34.16
N ARG A 491 28.80 -42.92 -34.65
CA ARG A 491 27.34 -42.82 -34.64
C ARG A 491 26.78 -42.94 -36.04
N TYR A 492 25.79 -43.81 -36.22
CA TYR A 492 25.17 -44.12 -37.50
C TYR A 492 23.65 -43.92 -37.47
N ILE A 493 23.04 -43.84 -38.65
CA ILE A 493 21.59 -43.88 -38.83
C ILE A 493 21.22 -44.82 -39.97
N THR A 494 20.15 -45.58 -39.81
CA THR A 494 19.58 -46.45 -40.85
C THR A 494 18.37 -45.78 -41.52
N PRO A 495 17.99 -46.19 -42.74
CA PRO A 495 16.76 -45.70 -43.38
C PRO A 495 15.49 -45.95 -42.55
N GLU A 496 15.39 -47.10 -41.88
CA GLU A 496 14.28 -47.44 -40.98
C GLU A 496 14.23 -46.49 -39.77
N LEU A 497 15.37 -46.29 -39.10
CA LEU A 497 15.47 -45.37 -37.96
C LEU A 497 15.22 -43.93 -38.37
N LYS A 498 15.60 -43.54 -39.59
CA LYS A 498 15.32 -42.19 -40.12
C LYS A 498 13.83 -41.98 -40.42
N ALA A 499 13.18 -42.94 -41.06
CA ALA A 499 11.74 -42.88 -41.31
C ALA A 499 10.95 -42.84 -39.99
N PHE A 500 11.41 -43.59 -38.98
CA PHE A 500 10.87 -43.55 -37.64
C PHE A 500 11.11 -42.21 -36.94
N GLU A 501 12.33 -41.67 -36.98
CA GLU A 501 12.70 -40.35 -36.47
C GLU A 501 11.78 -39.27 -37.04
N ASP A 502 11.58 -39.25 -38.35
CA ASP A 502 10.74 -38.26 -39.03
C ASP A 502 9.27 -38.39 -38.60
N LYS A 503 8.75 -39.62 -38.47
CA LYS A 503 7.37 -39.88 -38.01
C LYS A 503 7.18 -39.48 -36.54
N ALA A 504 8.12 -39.84 -35.67
CA ALA A 504 8.06 -39.59 -34.23
C ALA A 504 8.18 -38.10 -33.90
N LEU A 505 9.17 -37.41 -34.49
CA LEU A 505 9.34 -35.97 -34.32
C LEU A 505 8.14 -35.19 -34.90
N SER A 506 7.64 -35.59 -36.07
CA SER A 506 6.44 -34.97 -36.65
C SER A 506 5.21 -35.16 -35.76
N ALA A 507 5.01 -36.35 -35.19
CA ALA A 507 3.91 -36.61 -34.27
C ALA A 507 4.04 -35.77 -32.97
N GLN A 508 5.26 -35.65 -32.43
CA GLN A 508 5.54 -34.83 -31.25
C GLN A 508 5.26 -33.34 -31.50
N ASP A 509 5.74 -32.79 -32.62
CA ASP A 509 5.51 -31.40 -32.98
C ASP A 509 4.01 -31.11 -33.22
N ARG A 510 3.31 -32.03 -33.90
CA ARG A 510 1.86 -31.94 -34.10
C ARG A 510 1.07 -32.05 -32.80
N ALA A 511 1.46 -32.97 -31.91
CA ALA A 511 0.84 -33.11 -30.59
C ALA A 511 0.97 -31.80 -29.80
N LEU A 512 2.17 -31.22 -29.78
CA LEU A 512 2.44 -29.97 -29.07
C LEU A 512 1.66 -28.79 -29.67
N ALA A 513 1.57 -28.71 -31.01
CA ALA A 513 0.78 -27.68 -31.68
C ALA A 513 -0.72 -27.83 -31.38
N ARG A 514 -1.26 -29.05 -31.45
CA ARG A 514 -2.65 -29.36 -31.11
C ARG A 514 -2.95 -29.05 -29.65
N GLU A 515 -2.05 -29.41 -28.74
CA GLU A 515 -2.18 -29.14 -27.32
C GLU A 515 -2.20 -27.64 -27.01
N LYS A 516 -1.33 -26.83 -27.66
CA LYS A 516 -1.37 -25.36 -27.56
C LYS A 516 -2.73 -24.79 -28.02
N GLN A 517 -3.23 -25.27 -29.15
CA GLN A 517 -4.54 -24.85 -29.67
C GLN A 517 -5.68 -25.19 -28.70
N LEU A 518 -5.67 -26.40 -28.14
CA LEU A 518 -6.67 -26.84 -27.17
C LEU A 518 -6.58 -26.03 -25.87
N TYR A 519 -5.37 -25.70 -25.41
CA TYR A 519 -5.17 -24.85 -24.24
C TYR A 519 -5.70 -23.43 -24.46
N GLU A 520 -5.40 -22.81 -25.60
CA GLU A 520 -5.96 -21.49 -25.95
C GLU A 520 -7.48 -21.54 -26.04
N GLY A 521 -8.05 -22.59 -26.65
CA GLY A 521 -9.49 -22.83 -26.69
C GLY A 521 -10.11 -23.02 -25.30
N LEU A 522 -9.41 -23.72 -24.39
CA LEU A 522 -9.81 -23.89 -23.00
C LEU A 522 -9.87 -22.55 -22.26
N LEU A 523 -8.84 -21.70 -22.39
CA LEU A 523 -8.85 -20.37 -21.78
C LEU A 523 -10.07 -19.55 -22.25
N GLN A 524 -10.37 -19.57 -23.56
CA GLN A 524 -11.55 -18.90 -24.11
C GLN A 524 -12.87 -19.45 -23.54
N ALA A 525 -12.98 -20.77 -23.43
CA ALA A 525 -14.16 -21.44 -22.89
C ALA A 525 -14.40 -21.15 -21.39
N LEU A 526 -13.36 -20.77 -20.65
CA LEU A 526 -13.45 -20.41 -19.24
C LEU A 526 -13.83 -18.94 -19.00
N LEU A 527 -13.66 -18.04 -20.00
CA LEU A 527 -13.97 -16.61 -19.86
C LEU A 527 -15.41 -16.29 -19.42
N PRO A 528 -16.46 -17.02 -19.82
CA PRO A 528 -17.83 -16.77 -19.33
C PRO A 528 -17.98 -16.96 -17.83
N HIS A 529 -17.10 -17.72 -17.18
CA HIS A 529 -17.17 -18.05 -15.75
C HIS A 529 -16.46 -17.04 -14.84
N ILE A 530 -15.82 -16.00 -15.39
CA ILE A 530 -15.03 -15.03 -14.62
C ILE A 530 -15.84 -14.37 -13.48
N GLY A 531 -17.10 -14.01 -13.73
CA GLY A 531 -17.94 -13.40 -12.70
C GLY A 531 -18.24 -14.35 -11.54
N GLU A 532 -18.47 -15.64 -11.84
CA GLU A 532 -18.68 -16.66 -10.81
C GLU A 532 -17.40 -16.90 -9.99
N LEU A 533 -16.24 -16.89 -10.65
CA LEU A 533 -14.94 -17.05 -9.99
C LEU A 533 -14.59 -15.86 -9.09
N GLN A 534 -14.88 -14.62 -9.52
CA GLN A 534 -14.70 -13.42 -8.69
C GLN A 534 -15.60 -13.43 -7.46
N ARG A 535 -16.87 -13.85 -7.61
CA ARG A 535 -17.80 -14.06 -6.49
C ARG A 535 -17.22 -15.04 -5.47
N VAL A 536 -16.75 -16.21 -5.93
CA VAL A 536 -16.12 -17.23 -5.06
C VAL A 536 -14.87 -16.67 -4.38
N ALA A 537 -14.00 -15.97 -5.10
CA ALA A 537 -12.80 -15.37 -4.53
C ALA A 537 -13.12 -14.36 -3.42
N ALA A 538 -14.07 -13.46 -3.65
CA ALA A 538 -14.50 -12.48 -2.64
C ALA A 538 -15.14 -13.14 -1.41
N ALA A 539 -15.88 -14.23 -1.60
CA ALA A 539 -16.47 -15.01 -0.51
C ALA A 539 -15.40 -15.73 0.32
N LEU A 540 -14.42 -16.39 -0.33
CA LEU A 540 -13.31 -17.04 0.34
C LEU A 540 -12.44 -16.04 1.11
N ALA A 541 -12.09 -14.91 0.51
CA ALA A 541 -11.31 -13.85 1.16
C ALA A 541 -12.04 -13.32 2.41
N ARG A 542 -13.33 -13.00 2.29
CA ARG A 542 -14.18 -12.56 3.42
C ARG A 542 -14.24 -13.62 4.52
N LEU A 543 -14.45 -14.89 4.15
CA LEU A 543 -14.54 -15.98 5.11
C LEU A 543 -13.23 -16.19 5.88
N ASP A 544 -12.09 -16.11 5.18
CA ASP A 544 -10.77 -16.24 5.78
C ASP A 544 -10.46 -15.10 6.75
N VAL A 545 -10.81 -13.85 6.40
CA VAL A 545 -10.66 -12.71 7.33
C VAL A 545 -11.52 -12.89 8.58
N LEU A 546 -12.78 -13.31 8.43
CA LEU A 546 -13.67 -13.55 9.58
C LEU A 546 -13.13 -14.68 10.47
N ALA A 547 -12.63 -15.77 9.88
CA ALA A 547 -12.02 -16.88 10.60
C ALA A 547 -10.70 -16.49 11.29
N ALA A 548 -9.89 -15.64 10.65
CA ALA A 548 -8.69 -15.07 11.25
C ALA A 548 -9.05 -14.20 12.45
N LEU A 549 -10.02 -13.29 12.32
CA LEU A 549 -10.44 -12.42 13.43
C LEU A 549 -11.11 -13.17 14.57
N ALA A 550 -11.87 -14.23 14.29
CA ALA A 550 -12.44 -15.11 15.32
C ALA A 550 -11.37 -15.80 16.17
N GLU A 551 -10.39 -16.39 15.50
CA GLU A 551 -9.29 -17.04 16.19
C GLU A 551 -8.40 -16.03 16.93
N ARG A 552 -8.11 -14.85 16.34
CA ARG A 552 -7.40 -13.77 17.04
C ARG A 552 -8.15 -13.34 18.30
N ALA A 553 -9.47 -13.23 18.22
CA ALA A 553 -10.29 -12.86 19.37
C ALA A 553 -10.21 -13.89 20.50
N GLN A 554 -10.22 -15.19 20.18
CA GLN A 554 -10.05 -16.26 21.16
C GLN A 554 -8.62 -16.29 21.74
N THR A 555 -7.61 -16.27 20.87
CA THR A 555 -6.20 -16.39 21.27
C THR A 555 -5.71 -15.20 22.08
N LEU A 556 -6.21 -13.99 21.80
CA LEU A 556 -5.79 -12.76 22.47
C LEU A 556 -6.77 -12.30 23.56
N ASP A 557 -7.79 -13.10 23.89
CA ASP A 557 -8.84 -12.79 24.88
C ASP A 557 -9.51 -11.43 24.63
N TRP A 558 -10.08 -11.26 23.42
CA TRP A 558 -10.77 -10.04 23.01
C TRP A 558 -12.29 -10.19 23.12
N SER A 559 -12.97 -9.08 23.39
CA SER A 559 -14.43 -9.04 23.56
C SER A 559 -15.13 -8.39 22.37
N ALA A 560 -16.39 -8.76 22.14
CA ALA A 560 -17.23 -8.10 21.15
C ALA A 560 -17.57 -6.68 21.64
N PRO A 561 -17.26 -5.62 20.87
CA PRO A 561 -17.66 -4.26 21.24
C PRO A 561 -19.14 -4.04 20.94
N GLU A 562 -19.80 -3.22 21.76
CA GLU A 562 -21.16 -2.74 21.52
C GLU A 562 -21.12 -1.46 20.68
N ARG A 563 -21.91 -1.41 19.59
CA ARG A 563 -22.03 -0.25 18.71
C ARG A 563 -23.36 0.44 18.99
N VAL A 564 -23.30 1.68 19.47
CA VAL A 564 -24.46 2.45 19.92
C VAL A 564 -24.63 3.75 19.12
N ALA A 565 -25.81 4.38 19.20
CA ALA A 565 -26.09 5.62 18.47
C ALA A 565 -25.60 6.86 19.23
N GLU A 566 -25.49 6.75 20.55
CA GLU A 566 -24.99 7.78 21.44
C GLU A 566 -23.51 8.05 21.17
N ASN A 567 -23.11 9.32 21.23
CA ASN A 567 -21.73 9.72 21.01
C ASN A 567 -20.85 9.44 22.25
N VAL A 568 -20.44 8.18 22.40
CA VAL A 568 -19.70 7.67 23.58
C VAL A 568 -18.50 6.82 23.17
N VAL A 569 -17.44 6.85 23.97
CA VAL A 569 -16.37 5.86 23.98
C VAL A 569 -16.19 5.41 25.43
N ASP A 570 -16.69 4.21 25.76
CA ASP A 570 -16.57 3.61 27.09
C ASP A 570 -15.81 2.28 26.96
N ILE A 571 -14.59 2.24 27.48
CA ILE A 571 -13.67 1.10 27.40
C ILE A 571 -13.32 0.68 28.82
N VAL A 572 -13.55 -0.58 29.15
CA VAL A 572 -13.20 -1.19 30.44
C VAL A 572 -12.07 -2.18 30.24
N GLN A 573 -10.97 -1.99 30.98
CA GLN A 573 -9.75 -2.80 30.93
C GLN A 573 -9.22 -2.94 29.49
N GLY A 574 -9.12 -1.82 28.78
CA GLY A 574 -8.54 -1.79 27.44
C GLY A 574 -7.03 -2.05 27.48
N ARG A 575 -6.52 -2.65 26.41
CA ARG A 575 -5.10 -3.00 26.24
C ARG A 575 -4.61 -2.57 24.87
N HIS A 576 -3.35 -2.17 24.77
CA HIS A 576 -2.76 -1.83 23.48
C HIS A 576 -2.38 -3.13 22.76
N PRO A 577 -3.00 -3.48 21.62
CA PRO A 577 -2.89 -4.83 21.05
C PRO A 577 -1.44 -5.21 20.66
N VAL A 578 -0.69 -4.28 20.06
CA VAL A 578 0.70 -4.54 19.63
C VAL A 578 1.68 -4.56 20.82
N VAL A 579 1.65 -3.54 21.67
CA VAL A 579 2.54 -3.43 22.85
C VAL A 579 2.30 -4.56 23.85
N GLU A 580 1.06 -4.99 24.05
CA GLU A 580 0.73 -6.17 24.87
C GLU A 580 1.46 -7.42 24.38
N GLY A 581 1.42 -7.69 23.07
CA GLY A 581 2.14 -8.82 22.47
C GLY A 581 3.65 -8.74 22.61
N GLN A 582 4.23 -7.53 22.49
CA GLN A 582 5.67 -7.32 22.68
C GLN A 582 6.10 -7.56 24.14
N LEU A 583 5.37 -7.01 25.10
CA LEU A 583 5.66 -7.20 26.52
C LEU A 583 5.49 -8.66 26.94
N ALA A 584 4.47 -9.36 26.43
CA ALA A 584 4.26 -10.77 26.68
C ALA A 584 5.46 -11.63 26.21
N ALA A 585 6.08 -11.28 25.08
CA ALA A 585 7.30 -11.94 24.60
C ALA A 585 8.50 -11.74 25.55
N GLU A 586 8.52 -10.62 26.28
CA GLU A 586 9.51 -10.32 27.33
C GLU A 586 9.07 -10.82 28.73
N SER A 587 7.97 -11.59 28.82
CA SER A 587 7.38 -12.04 30.09
C SER A 587 6.97 -10.91 31.04
N VAL A 588 6.63 -9.73 30.48
CA VAL A 588 6.13 -8.58 31.21
C VAL A 588 4.62 -8.46 30.99
N ALA A 589 3.84 -8.29 32.07
CA ALA A 589 2.39 -8.11 31.97
C ALA A 589 2.04 -6.69 31.52
N PHE A 590 1.11 -6.56 30.57
CA PHE A 590 0.53 -5.28 30.18
C PHE A 590 -0.52 -4.83 31.21
N ILE A 591 -0.51 -3.55 31.59
CA ILE A 591 -1.47 -2.99 32.54
C ILE A 591 -2.66 -2.41 31.78
N ALA A 592 -3.82 -3.03 31.93
CA ALA A 592 -5.06 -2.62 31.28
C ALA A 592 -5.61 -1.32 31.90
N ASN A 593 -6.22 -0.48 31.07
CA ASN A 593 -6.71 0.85 31.46
C ASN A 593 -8.12 1.12 30.94
N ASP A 594 -8.91 1.78 31.77
CA ASP A 594 -10.26 2.23 31.42
C ASP A 594 -10.20 3.58 30.67
N CYS A 595 -11.17 3.84 29.80
CA CYS A 595 -11.30 5.12 29.10
C CYS A 595 -12.78 5.46 28.93
N GLN A 596 -13.20 6.64 29.40
CA GLN A 596 -14.58 7.09 29.31
C GLN A 596 -14.64 8.49 28.70
N LEU A 597 -15.26 8.59 27.53
CA LEU A 597 -15.55 9.83 26.82
C LEU A 597 -17.05 9.87 26.47
N ASN A 598 -17.73 10.94 26.86
CA ASN A 598 -19.17 11.14 26.62
C ASN A 598 -19.49 12.64 26.59
N GLU A 599 -20.76 13.03 26.48
CA GLU A 599 -21.15 14.46 26.45
C GLU A 599 -20.74 15.24 27.71
N ALA A 600 -20.68 14.60 28.88
CA ALA A 600 -20.22 15.21 30.13
C ALA A 600 -18.70 15.14 30.33
N ARG A 601 -17.98 14.32 29.54
CA ARG A 601 -16.54 14.09 29.64
C ARG A 601 -15.96 13.99 28.23
N LYS A 602 -15.77 15.13 27.57
CA LYS A 602 -15.31 15.23 26.17
C LYS A 602 -13.79 15.21 26.03
N LEU A 603 -13.07 15.76 27.01
CA LEU A 603 -11.61 15.88 26.95
C LEU A 603 -10.98 15.25 28.19
N LEU A 604 -10.06 14.31 27.98
CA LEU A 604 -9.17 13.83 29.04
C LEU A 604 -7.84 14.58 28.94
N LEU A 605 -7.52 15.37 29.96
CA LEU A 605 -6.22 15.99 30.08
C LEU A 605 -5.28 15.00 30.79
N ILE A 606 -4.34 14.42 30.04
CA ILE A 606 -3.49 13.34 30.48
C ILE A 606 -2.13 13.91 30.90
N THR A 607 -1.82 13.78 32.20
CA THR A 607 -0.54 14.19 32.77
C THR A 607 0.27 12.98 33.27
N GLY A 608 1.54 13.19 33.60
CA GLY A 608 2.40 12.15 34.15
C GLY A 608 3.78 12.11 33.49
N PRO A 609 4.72 11.34 34.07
CA PRO A 609 6.11 11.34 33.66
C PRO A 609 6.30 10.87 32.21
N ASN A 610 7.43 11.27 31.62
CA ASN A 610 7.90 10.68 30.36
C ASN A 610 8.19 9.20 30.62
N MET A 611 7.83 8.33 29.66
CA MET A 611 7.78 6.86 29.82
C MET A 611 6.64 6.32 30.71
N GLY A 612 5.80 7.17 31.29
CA GLY A 612 4.66 6.72 32.12
C GLY A 612 3.53 6.02 31.36
N GLY A 613 3.57 5.99 30.02
CA GLY A 613 2.59 5.29 29.16
C GLY A 613 1.52 6.18 28.49
N LYS A 614 1.65 7.52 28.53
CA LYS A 614 0.68 8.48 27.96
C LYS A 614 0.33 8.17 26.50
N SER A 615 1.33 8.15 25.62
CA SER A 615 1.14 7.89 24.19
C SER A 615 0.61 6.48 23.91
N THR A 616 0.96 5.50 24.75
CA THR A 616 0.44 4.12 24.64
C THR A 616 -1.05 4.07 24.96
N PHE A 617 -1.50 4.74 26.02
CA PHE A 617 -2.93 4.81 26.38
C PHE A 617 -3.77 5.51 25.29
N MET A 618 -3.24 6.58 24.70
CA MET A 618 -3.91 7.26 23.60
C MET A 618 -4.02 6.37 22.36
N ARG A 619 -2.91 5.80 21.88
CA ARG A 619 -2.90 4.90 20.72
C ARG A 619 -3.79 3.68 20.93
N GLN A 620 -3.78 3.11 22.13
CA GLN A 620 -4.67 2.02 22.53
C GLN A 620 -6.15 2.40 22.29
N THR A 621 -6.58 3.56 22.79
CA THR A 621 -7.97 4.00 22.64
C THR A 621 -8.35 4.14 21.16
N ALA A 622 -7.50 4.77 20.36
CA ALA A 622 -7.72 4.91 18.91
C ALA A 622 -7.77 3.55 18.19
N LEU A 623 -6.88 2.61 18.54
CA LEU A 623 -6.86 1.27 17.95
C LEU A 623 -8.11 0.46 18.31
N ILE A 624 -8.58 0.53 19.56
CA ILE A 624 -9.83 -0.13 20.00
C ILE A 624 -11.03 0.42 19.21
N VAL A 625 -11.12 1.74 19.07
CA VAL A 625 -12.18 2.41 18.28
C VAL A 625 -12.09 1.99 16.81
N LEU A 626 -10.89 1.98 16.23
CA LEU A 626 -10.67 1.56 14.84
C LEU A 626 -11.10 0.10 14.63
N LEU A 627 -10.70 -0.82 15.51
CA LEU A 627 -11.07 -2.24 15.43
C LEU A 627 -12.60 -2.45 15.53
N ALA A 628 -13.27 -1.68 16.39
CA ALA A 628 -14.73 -1.68 16.47
C ALA A 628 -15.38 -1.24 15.14
N CYS A 629 -14.85 -0.20 14.48
CA CYS A 629 -15.32 0.27 13.17
C CYS A 629 -14.92 -0.66 12.00
N VAL A 630 -13.92 -1.52 12.19
CA VAL A 630 -13.57 -2.59 11.25
C VAL A 630 -14.55 -3.77 11.36
N GLY A 631 -15.20 -3.92 12.50
CA GLY A 631 -16.04 -5.09 12.81
C GLY A 631 -15.26 -6.26 13.42
N ALA A 632 -14.06 -5.99 13.97
CA ALA A 632 -13.31 -6.94 14.76
C ALA A 632 -13.79 -6.91 16.23
N TYR A 633 -13.40 -7.93 17.00
CA TYR A 633 -13.43 -7.88 18.46
C TYR A 633 -12.28 -7.00 18.94
N VAL A 634 -12.33 -6.53 20.18
CA VAL A 634 -11.39 -5.51 20.69
C VAL A 634 -10.63 -5.98 21.94
N PRO A 635 -9.39 -5.51 22.14
CA PRO A 635 -8.55 -5.83 23.30
C PRO A 635 -9.04 -5.14 24.58
N ALA A 636 -10.24 -5.45 25.04
CA ALA A 636 -10.85 -4.90 26.25
C ALA A 636 -11.74 -5.94 26.93
N ARG A 637 -12.08 -5.75 28.20
CA ARG A 637 -13.11 -6.56 28.88
C ARG A 637 -14.52 -6.20 28.40
N ARG A 638 -14.76 -4.92 28.14
CA ARG A 638 -15.99 -4.38 27.56
C ARG A 638 -15.65 -3.09 26.81
N ALA A 639 -16.31 -2.86 25.68
CA ALA A 639 -16.22 -1.60 24.96
C ALA A 639 -17.60 -1.21 24.40
N VAL A 640 -18.01 0.04 24.58
CA VAL A 640 -19.20 0.65 23.98
C VAL A 640 -18.75 1.86 23.18
N ILE A 641 -18.94 1.80 21.86
CA ILE A 641 -18.40 2.78 20.93
C ILE A 641 -19.54 3.34 20.07
N GLY A 642 -19.69 4.65 20.12
CA GLY A 642 -20.65 5.44 19.36
C GLY A 642 -20.25 5.69 17.89
N PRO A 643 -20.95 6.60 17.20
CA PRO A 643 -20.59 7.03 15.85
C PRO A 643 -19.24 7.74 15.85
N ILE A 644 -18.37 7.34 14.92
CA ILE A 644 -17.06 7.95 14.71
C ILE A 644 -16.95 8.34 13.24
N ASP A 645 -16.57 9.58 12.96
CA ASP A 645 -16.40 10.07 11.59
C ASP A 645 -14.93 10.19 11.18
N ARG A 646 -14.05 10.55 12.11
CA ARG A 646 -12.61 10.71 11.90
C ARG A 646 -11.83 10.34 13.15
N ILE A 647 -10.62 9.84 12.96
CA ILE A 647 -9.60 9.70 14.01
C ILE A 647 -8.42 10.57 13.59
N PHE A 648 -8.05 11.49 14.46
CA PHE A 648 -6.91 12.37 14.29
C PHE A 648 -5.83 12.02 15.31
N THR A 649 -4.57 12.04 14.88
CA THR A 649 -3.46 11.86 15.79
C THR A 649 -2.37 12.88 15.51
N ARG A 650 -1.88 13.48 16.59
CA ARG A 650 -0.67 14.26 16.65
C ARG A 650 0.21 13.64 17.73
N ILE A 651 1.08 12.69 17.35
CA ILE A 651 1.92 11.92 18.29
C ILE A 651 3.39 12.06 17.88
N GLY A 652 4.04 13.12 18.37
CA GLY A 652 5.45 13.42 18.08
C GLY A 652 5.72 13.76 16.60
N ALA A 653 6.74 14.57 16.33
CA ALA A 653 7.24 14.75 14.96
C ALA A 653 8.55 13.99 14.79
N ALA A 654 8.71 13.29 13.67
CA ALA A 654 10.04 13.02 13.11
C ALA A 654 10.39 14.19 12.19
N ASP A 655 11.66 14.59 12.17
CA ASP A 655 12.14 15.71 11.35
C ASP A 655 11.75 15.54 9.87
N ASP A 656 11.23 16.61 9.26
CA ASP A 656 11.17 16.75 7.80
C ASP A 656 12.31 17.65 7.33
N LEU A 657 13.54 17.15 7.48
CA LEU A 657 14.77 17.80 7.00
C LEU A 657 14.78 17.95 5.46
N ALA A 658 14.02 17.12 4.74
CA ALA A 658 13.96 17.14 3.28
C ALA A 658 13.04 18.24 2.74
N GLY A 659 11.96 18.59 3.45
CA GLY A 659 11.02 19.64 3.09
C GLY A 659 11.39 21.06 3.56
N GLY A 660 12.46 21.21 4.34
CA GLY A 660 12.92 22.50 4.87
C GLY A 660 11.95 23.16 5.87
N ARG A 661 11.04 22.39 6.48
CA ARG A 661 10.05 22.89 7.45
C ARG A 661 10.51 22.62 8.87
N SER A 662 10.38 23.62 9.75
CA SER A 662 10.62 23.46 11.20
C SER A 662 9.64 22.44 11.79
N THR A 663 10.10 21.65 12.75
CA THR A 663 9.27 20.68 13.50
C THR A 663 8.03 21.35 14.11
N PHE A 664 8.17 22.59 14.58
CA PHE A 664 7.06 23.38 15.11
C PHE A 664 6.05 23.78 14.02
N MET A 665 6.49 24.11 12.80
CA MET A 665 5.58 24.47 11.71
C MET A 665 4.77 23.26 11.23
N VAL A 666 5.40 22.09 11.13
CA VAL A 666 4.70 20.83 10.82
C VAL A 666 3.66 20.53 11.90
N GLU A 667 4.06 20.67 13.17
CA GLU A 667 3.17 20.50 14.32
C GLU A 667 1.97 21.45 14.29
N MET A 668 2.17 22.74 14.00
CA MET A 668 1.08 23.71 13.89
C MET A 668 0.18 23.46 12.67
N THR A 669 0.75 22.99 11.56
CA THR A 669 -0.02 22.63 10.36
C THR A 669 -0.92 21.43 10.62
N GLU A 670 -0.41 20.40 11.31
CA GLU A 670 -1.19 19.24 11.73
C GLU A 670 -2.30 19.65 12.71
N ALA A 671 -1.97 20.45 13.73
CA ALA A 671 -2.95 20.96 14.69
C ALA A 671 -4.06 21.78 14.00
N ALA A 672 -3.70 22.70 13.09
CA ALA A 672 -4.66 23.46 12.30
C ALA A 672 -5.57 22.55 11.45
N GLY A 673 -4.98 21.53 10.81
CA GLY A 673 -5.72 20.51 10.07
C GLY A 673 -6.77 19.79 10.93
N ILE A 674 -6.43 19.47 12.18
CA ILE A 674 -7.37 18.87 13.14
C ILE A 674 -8.48 19.86 13.50
N LEU A 675 -8.14 21.09 13.90
CA LEU A 675 -9.12 22.09 14.36
C LEU A 675 -10.14 22.46 13.26
N HIS A 676 -9.71 22.53 12.01
CA HIS A 676 -10.61 22.85 10.89
C HIS A 676 -11.59 21.72 10.55
N HIS A 677 -11.27 20.46 10.84
CA HIS A 677 -12.02 19.31 10.33
C HIS A 677 -12.60 18.39 11.40
N ALA A 678 -12.20 18.54 12.66
CA ALA A 678 -12.75 17.75 13.75
C ALA A 678 -14.21 18.12 14.01
N THR A 679 -15.05 17.11 14.20
CA THR A 679 -16.48 17.26 14.48
C THR A 679 -16.80 16.64 15.85
N PRO A 680 -18.05 16.77 16.35
CA PRO A 680 -18.43 16.14 17.60
C PRO A 680 -18.25 14.61 17.61
N ALA A 681 -18.29 13.96 16.45
CA ALA A 681 -18.10 12.52 16.28
C ALA A 681 -16.63 12.12 16.04
N SER A 682 -15.70 13.09 16.05
CA SER A 682 -14.28 12.81 15.83
C SER A 682 -13.59 12.40 17.13
N LEU A 683 -12.63 11.48 17.03
CA LEU A 683 -11.68 11.16 18.09
C LEU A 683 -10.35 11.85 17.80
N VAL A 684 -9.86 12.67 18.73
CA VAL A 684 -8.65 13.49 18.57
C VAL A 684 -7.63 13.08 19.63
N LEU A 685 -6.41 12.76 19.19
CA LEU A 685 -5.26 12.48 20.05
C LEU A 685 -4.24 13.59 19.88
N MET A 686 -4.02 14.37 20.93
CA MET A 686 -3.00 15.42 20.99
C MET A 686 -1.92 15.00 21.99
N ASP A 687 -0.70 14.75 21.51
CA ASP A 687 0.46 14.41 22.34
C ASP A 687 1.46 15.57 22.35
N GLU A 688 1.59 16.21 23.51
CA GLU A 688 2.73 17.07 23.83
C GLU A 688 2.90 18.28 22.90
N ILE A 689 1.78 18.86 22.45
CA ILE A 689 1.74 20.06 21.61
C ILE A 689 2.37 21.28 22.32
N GLY A 690 3.03 22.15 21.56
CA GLY A 690 3.64 23.40 22.02
C GLY A 690 5.13 23.29 22.38
N ARG A 691 5.76 22.12 22.24
CA ARG A 691 7.15 21.89 22.71
C ARG A 691 8.24 22.58 21.90
N GLY A 692 8.00 22.86 20.62
CA GLY A 692 9.00 23.41 19.72
C GLY A 692 9.25 24.92 19.84
N THR A 693 8.62 25.60 20.81
CA THR A 693 8.67 27.07 20.95
C THR A 693 8.89 27.50 22.41
N SER A 694 8.82 28.81 22.69
CA SER A 694 8.92 29.35 24.04
C SER A 694 7.86 28.71 24.95
N THR A 695 8.20 28.49 26.24
CA THR A 695 7.31 27.78 27.17
C THR A 695 5.95 28.46 27.30
N PHE A 696 5.91 29.79 27.32
CA PHE A 696 4.67 30.56 27.44
C PHE A 696 3.85 30.56 26.15
N ASP A 697 4.48 30.69 24.98
CA ASP A 697 3.77 30.61 23.69
C ASP A 697 3.19 29.21 23.48
N GLY A 698 3.99 28.17 23.78
CA GLY A 698 3.58 26.78 23.69
C GLY A 698 2.41 26.45 24.62
N LEU A 699 2.46 26.91 25.88
CA LEU A 699 1.36 26.78 26.83
C LEU A 699 0.10 27.51 26.35
N ALA A 700 0.23 28.77 25.91
CA ALA A 700 -0.89 29.58 25.44
C ALA A 700 -1.59 28.93 24.24
N LEU A 701 -0.81 28.41 23.28
CA LEU A 701 -1.34 27.68 22.14
C LEU A 701 -2.01 26.38 22.57
N ALA A 702 -1.37 25.58 23.43
CA ALA A 702 -1.95 24.33 23.92
C ALA A 702 -3.29 24.57 24.63
N TRP A 703 -3.39 25.63 25.43
CA TRP A 703 -4.63 26.06 26.08
C TRP A 703 -5.70 26.45 25.07
N ALA A 704 -5.37 27.31 24.11
CA ALA A 704 -6.30 27.76 23.07
C ALA A 704 -6.81 26.60 22.21
N ILE A 705 -5.93 25.66 21.85
CA ILE A 705 -6.26 24.44 21.09
C ILE A 705 -7.23 23.55 21.91
N ALA A 706 -6.91 23.26 23.17
CA ALA A 706 -7.77 22.45 24.04
C ALA A 706 -9.16 23.08 24.21
N ARG A 707 -9.21 24.40 24.43
CA ARG A 707 -10.45 25.17 24.51
C ARG A 707 -11.25 25.09 23.20
N HIS A 708 -10.61 25.20 22.04
CA HIS A 708 -11.29 25.13 20.74
C HIS A 708 -11.91 23.74 20.51
N LEU A 709 -11.17 22.67 20.81
CA LEU A 709 -11.67 21.30 20.72
C LEU A 709 -12.88 21.04 21.63
N LEU A 710 -12.90 21.62 22.83
CA LEU A 710 -14.02 21.51 23.77
C LEU A 710 -15.25 22.33 23.35
N SER A 711 -15.05 23.57 22.92
CA SER A 711 -16.14 24.55 22.74
C SER A 711 -16.69 24.61 21.31
N HIS A 712 -15.83 24.51 20.29
CA HIS A 712 -16.19 24.66 18.88
C HIS A 712 -16.39 23.30 18.23
N ASN A 713 -15.36 22.43 18.23
CA ASN A 713 -15.47 21.12 17.58
C ASN A 713 -16.32 20.13 18.40
N ARG A 714 -16.23 20.23 19.73
CA ARG A 714 -16.89 19.33 20.72
C ARG A 714 -16.52 17.86 20.52
N SER A 715 -15.31 17.60 20.05
CA SER A 715 -14.77 16.28 19.73
C SER A 715 -14.35 15.51 20.98
N HIS A 716 -14.39 14.18 20.90
CA HIS A 716 -13.78 13.32 21.91
C HIS A 716 -12.26 13.47 21.83
N THR A 717 -11.64 13.96 22.90
CA THR A 717 -10.24 14.38 22.87
C THR A 717 -9.43 13.72 23.98
N LEU A 718 -8.31 13.10 23.62
CA LEU A 718 -7.25 12.70 24.53
C LEU A 718 -6.10 13.70 24.38
N PHE A 719 -5.86 14.50 25.41
CA PHE A 719 -4.90 15.59 25.37
C PHE A 719 -3.78 15.33 26.38
N ALA A 720 -2.69 14.72 25.92
CA ALA A 720 -1.51 14.50 26.74
C ALA A 720 -0.62 15.74 26.74
N THR A 721 -0.23 16.19 27.92
CA THR A 721 0.59 17.40 28.07
C THR A 721 1.63 17.27 29.18
N HIS A 722 2.65 18.11 29.07
CA HIS A 722 3.65 18.33 30.10
C HIS A 722 3.45 19.66 30.84
N TYR A 723 2.57 20.53 30.34
CA TYR A 723 2.23 21.78 31.00
C TYR A 723 1.25 21.49 32.13
N PHE A 724 1.70 21.70 33.36
CA PHE A 724 0.91 21.44 34.55
C PHE A 724 -0.20 22.49 34.72
N GLU A 725 0.00 23.68 34.18
CA GLU A 725 -0.93 24.81 34.19
C GLU A 725 -2.26 24.44 33.53
N LEU A 726 -2.24 23.59 32.49
CA LEU A 726 -3.46 23.09 31.83
C LEU A 726 -4.36 22.27 32.77
N THR A 727 -3.86 21.76 33.89
CA THR A 727 -4.69 21.00 34.86
C THR A 727 -5.78 21.85 35.51
N GLN A 728 -5.74 23.17 35.34
CA GLN A 728 -6.80 24.08 35.75
C GLN A 728 -7.98 24.10 34.76
N LEU A 729 -7.82 23.58 33.54
CA LEU A 729 -8.84 23.60 32.49
C LEU A 729 -10.20 23.01 32.91
N PRO A 730 -10.28 21.88 33.67
CA PRO A 730 -11.55 21.37 34.20
C PRO A 730 -12.32 22.33 35.12
N GLN A 731 -11.68 23.35 35.68
CA GLN A 731 -12.36 24.37 36.49
C GLN A 731 -13.16 25.34 35.61
N GLU A 732 -12.70 25.62 34.39
CA GLU A 732 -13.39 26.46 33.41
C GLU A 732 -14.35 25.64 32.53
N PHE A 733 -13.96 24.42 32.17
CA PHE A 733 -14.73 23.53 31.29
C PHE A 733 -15.11 22.23 32.00
N PRO A 734 -16.35 22.08 32.49
CA PRO A 734 -16.80 20.87 33.18
C PRO A 734 -16.72 19.58 32.35
N GLN A 735 -16.67 19.71 31.01
CA GLN A 735 -16.50 18.58 30.10
C GLN A 735 -15.06 18.08 30.00
N ALA A 736 -14.09 18.80 30.57
CA ALA A 736 -12.70 18.36 30.68
C ALA A 736 -12.48 17.64 32.01
N ALA A 737 -11.69 16.56 31.98
CA ALA A 737 -11.33 15.82 33.18
C ALA A 737 -9.82 15.57 33.22
N ASN A 738 -9.20 15.81 34.37
CA ASN A 738 -7.79 15.45 34.59
C ASN A 738 -7.67 13.95 34.83
N VAL A 739 -6.72 13.34 34.15
CA VAL A 739 -6.24 11.99 34.43
C VAL A 739 -4.71 11.99 34.42
N HIS A 740 -4.11 11.02 35.09
CA HIS A 740 -2.66 10.86 35.08
C HIS A 740 -2.24 9.41 35.07
N LEU A 741 -1.03 9.14 34.56
CA LEU A 741 -0.41 7.83 34.72
C LEU A 741 0.45 7.80 35.99
N SER A 742 0.15 6.80 36.82
CA SER A 742 0.76 6.63 38.14
C SER A 742 2.21 6.15 38.04
N ALA A 743 3.04 6.68 38.94
CA ALA A 743 4.40 6.23 39.19
C ALA A 743 4.60 6.17 40.70
N VAL A 744 5.34 5.16 41.17
CA VAL A 744 5.63 4.96 42.59
C VAL A 744 7.14 5.02 42.80
N GLU A 745 7.54 5.75 43.82
CA GLU A 745 8.93 5.76 44.28
C GLU A 745 9.21 4.49 45.10
N HIS A 746 10.26 3.76 44.73
CA HIS A 746 10.72 2.58 45.47
C HIS A 746 12.23 2.66 45.68
N GLY A 747 12.66 2.99 46.90
CA GLY A 747 14.07 3.23 47.22
C GLY A 747 14.62 4.46 46.49
N ASP A 748 15.75 4.30 45.79
CA ASP A 748 16.38 5.36 44.97
C ASP A 748 15.86 5.38 43.51
N GLY A 749 14.85 4.57 43.17
CA GLY A 749 14.33 4.42 41.81
C GLY A 749 12.84 4.75 41.67
N ILE A 750 12.41 5.01 40.43
CA ILE A 750 11.01 5.22 40.06
C ILE A 750 10.48 3.99 39.31
N VAL A 751 9.31 3.50 39.70
CA VAL A 751 8.61 2.41 39.01
C VAL A 751 7.36 2.98 38.37
N PHE A 752 7.25 2.87 37.04
CA PHE A 752 6.05 3.27 36.32
C PHE A 752 5.00 2.16 36.42
N LEU A 753 3.85 2.47 37.01
CA LEU A 753 2.76 1.52 37.15
C LEU A 753 1.92 1.39 35.88
N HIS A 754 2.04 2.35 34.95
CA HIS A 754 1.29 2.42 33.69
C HIS A 754 -0.24 2.39 33.87
N ALA A 755 -0.74 2.65 35.07
CA ALA A 755 -2.16 2.69 35.39
C ALA A 755 -2.67 4.15 35.36
N VAL A 756 -3.72 4.39 34.61
CA VAL A 756 -4.45 5.66 34.52
C VAL A 756 -5.30 5.83 35.78
N GLN A 757 -5.22 7.00 36.39
CA GLN A 757 -5.97 7.39 37.58
C GLN A 757 -6.62 8.75 37.35
N ASP A 758 -7.79 8.97 37.96
CA ASP A 758 -8.44 10.28 37.93
C ASP A 758 -7.66 11.31 38.75
N GLY A 759 -7.78 12.58 38.34
CA GLY A 759 -7.07 13.71 38.92
C GLY A 759 -5.73 14.00 38.21
N PRO A 760 -5.15 15.19 38.43
CA PRO A 760 -3.84 15.53 37.89
C PRO A 760 -2.73 14.80 38.66
N ALA A 761 -1.56 14.65 38.03
CA ALA A 761 -0.37 14.14 38.72
C ALA A 761 -0.01 15.07 39.91
N SER A 762 0.43 14.52 41.04
CA SER A 762 0.79 15.31 42.21
C SER A 762 2.09 16.10 42.05
N GLN A 763 3.05 15.59 41.27
CA GLN A 763 4.37 16.20 41.02
C GLN A 763 4.94 15.77 39.65
N SER A 764 5.91 16.54 39.13
CA SER A 764 6.71 16.17 37.96
C SER A 764 7.93 15.34 38.37
N TYR A 765 8.10 14.16 37.78
CA TYR A 765 9.21 13.23 38.10
C TYR A 765 10.46 13.42 37.22
N GLY A 766 10.63 14.58 36.57
CA GLY A 766 11.71 14.80 35.62
C GLY A 766 13.12 14.58 36.21
N LEU A 767 13.33 14.99 37.47
CA LEU A 767 14.62 14.83 38.15
C LEU A 767 14.92 13.36 38.49
N GLN A 768 13.90 12.57 38.82
CA GLN A 768 14.00 11.15 39.12
C GLN A 768 14.30 10.34 37.85
N VAL A 769 13.68 10.69 36.71
CA VAL A 769 14.00 10.11 35.41
C VAL A 769 15.44 10.42 35.00
N ALA A 770 15.91 11.66 35.22
CA ALA A 770 17.30 12.04 34.98
C ALA A 770 18.27 11.23 35.86
N GLN A 771 17.93 10.98 37.12
CA GLN A 771 18.70 10.12 38.01
C GLN A 771 18.75 8.66 37.49
N LEU A 772 17.63 8.11 37.02
CA LEU A 772 17.56 6.77 36.41
C LEU A 772 18.39 6.66 35.12
N ALA A 773 18.47 7.74 34.34
CA ALA A 773 19.31 7.84 33.15
C ALA A 773 20.82 7.97 33.47
N GLY A 774 21.20 8.03 34.75
CA GLY A 774 22.60 8.10 35.19
C GLY A 774 23.18 9.50 35.31
N VAL A 775 22.36 10.56 35.37
CA VAL A 775 22.84 11.92 35.60
C VAL A 775 23.54 12.01 36.98
N PRO A 776 24.74 12.62 37.06
CA PRO A 776 25.50 12.65 38.31
C PRO A 776 24.74 13.28 39.48
N GLN A 777 24.81 12.64 40.66
CA GLN A 777 24.14 13.10 41.88
C GLN A 777 24.38 14.58 42.25
N PRO A 778 25.58 15.18 42.07
CA PRO A 778 25.75 16.61 42.29
C PRO A 778 24.84 17.49 41.41
N VAL A 779 24.59 17.09 40.16
CA VAL A 779 23.71 17.81 39.22
C VAL A 779 22.26 17.68 39.65
N ILE A 780 21.81 16.47 40.00
CA ILE A 780 20.44 16.23 40.53
C ILE A 780 20.18 17.07 41.78
N ARG A 781 21.14 17.12 42.72
CA ARG A 781 21.02 17.95 43.93
C ARG A 781 20.94 19.45 43.61
N ALA A 782 21.71 19.93 42.64
CA ALA A 782 21.65 21.33 42.20
C ALA A 782 20.30 21.64 41.53
N ALA A 783 19.84 20.78 40.63
CA ALA A 783 18.56 20.93 39.94
C ALA A 783 17.37 20.89 40.91
N ARG A 784 17.41 20.01 41.92
CA ARG A 784 16.37 19.95 42.98
C ARG A 784 16.30 21.24 43.81
N LYS A 785 17.44 21.83 44.16
CA LYS A 785 17.48 23.13 44.84
C LYS A 785 16.89 24.24 43.98
N HIS A 786 17.18 24.23 42.68
CA HIS A 786 16.65 25.23 41.76
C HIS A 786 15.14 25.05 41.50
N LEU A 787 14.66 23.81 41.39
CA LEU A 787 13.24 23.50 41.27
C LEU A 787 12.46 24.00 42.49
N ALA A 788 12.94 23.74 43.70
CA ALA A 788 12.30 24.24 44.93
C ALA A 788 12.23 25.78 44.98
N TRP A 789 13.23 26.47 44.41
CA TRP A 789 13.22 27.93 44.30
C TRP A 789 12.17 28.42 43.27
N LEU A 790 12.05 27.74 42.12
CA LEU A 790 11.02 28.04 41.11
C LEU A 790 9.60 27.78 41.63
N GLU A 791 9.40 26.68 42.36
CA GLU A 791 8.11 26.34 42.99
C GLU A 791 7.71 27.34 44.09
N GLN A 792 8.68 27.87 44.84
CA GLN A 792 8.43 28.95 45.80
C GLN A 792 8.01 30.25 45.10
N GLN A 793 8.65 30.60 43.98
CA GLN A 793 8.27 31.77 43.19
C GLN A 793 6.89 31.64 42.53
N SER A 794 6.48 30.42 42.13
CA SER A 794 5.15 30.18 41.56
C SER A 794 4.06 30.06 42.64
N ALA A 795 4.38 29.55 43.83
CA ALA A 795 3.45 29.46 44.96
C ALA A 795 3.18 30.81 45.65
N ASP A 796 4.15 31.73 45.66
CA ASP A 796 3.96 33.10 46.15
C ASP A 796 3.09 33.97 45.21
N ALA A 797 2.72 33.45 44.03
CA ALA A 797 1.77 34.07 43.12
C ALA A 797 0.33 33.58 43.37
N THR A 798 -0.37 34.13 44.38
CA THR A 798 -1.85 34.18 44.41
C THR A 798 -2.36 35.38 45.25
N PRO A 799 -3.60 35.83 45.03
CA PRO A 799 -3.98 37.00 44.26
C PRO A 799 -3.99 38.29 45.11
N THR A 800 -3.19 39.28 44.71
CA THR A 800 -3.40 40.69 45.10
C THR A 800 -3.76 41.48 43.84
N PRO A 801 -4.66 42.48 43.93
CA PRO A 801 -5.31 43.07 42.78
C PRO A 801 -4.32 43.92 42.00
N GLN A 802 -3.70 43.33 41.00
CA GLN A 802 -2.91 44.06 40.02
C GLN A 802 -3.75 44.12 38.75
N LEU A 803 -4.38 45.30 38.58
CA LEU A 803 -4.98 45.84 37.36
C LEU A 803 -5.50 44.79 36.36
N ASP A 804 -6.82 44.63 36.39
CA ASP A 804 -7.62 43.86 35.44
C ASP A 804 -7.33 44.29 33.99
N LEU A 805 -6.37 43.60 33.35
CA LEU A 805 -5.96 43.82 31.97
C LEU A 805 -6.87 43.09 30.96
N PHE A 806 -7.89 42.37 31.48
CA PHE A 806 -8.91 41.66 30.70
C PHE A 806 -10.35 42.04 31.08
N ALA A 807 -10.55 43.16 31.78
CA ALA A 807 -11.87 43.78 31.87
C ALA A 807 -12.34 44.10 30.44
N ALA A 808 -13.44 43.48 30.01
CA ALA A 808 -14.10 43.80 28.76
C ALA A 808 -14.46 45.30 28.74
N PRO A 809 -14.26 46.01 27.62
CA PRO A 809 -14.82 47.36 27.51
C PRO A 809 -16.35 47.25 27.61
N PRO A 810 -17.03 48.24 28.20
CA PRO A 810 -18.49 48.24 28.22
C PRO A 810 -19.00 48.26 26.79
N THR A 811 -19.97 47.40 26.50
CA THR A 811 -20.77 47.44 25.27
C THR A 811 -21.47 48.79 25.17
N PRO A 812 -21.35 49.53 24.05
CA PRO A 812 -22.34 50.52 23.71
C PRO A 812 -23.60 49.79 23.24
N ASP A 813 -24.75 50.18 23.77
CA ASP A 813 -26.05 49.81 23.24
C ASP A 813 -26.13 50.12 21.73
N ASP A 814 -26.82 49.24 21.02
CA ASP A 814 -27.28 49.46 19.65
C ASP A 814 -28.09 50.75 19.57
N ASP A 815 -27.64 51.70 18.75
CA ASP A 815 -28.51 52.48 17.85
C ASP A 815 -27.67 53.43 16.96
N GLU A 816 -28.06 53.49 15.68
CA GLU A 816 -27.78 54.53 14.67
C GLU A 816 -26.54 54.43 13.74
N ALA A 817 -26.84 53.96 12.51
CA ALA A 817 -26.66 54.62 11.21
C ALA A 817 -25.27 55.07 10.71
N TRP A 818 -24.98 54.66 9.46
CA TRP A 818 -23.99 55.25 8.55
C TRP A 818 -24.25 56.75 8.31
N ASP A 819 -23.22 57.61 8.46
CA ASP A 819 -22.93 58.69 7.49
C ASP A 819 -21.53 59.32 7.67
N ASP A 820 -21.08 59.94 6.57
CA ASP A 820 -19.83 60.61 6.22
C ASP A 820 -19.17 61.59 7.22
N GLY A 821 -17.86 61.82 7.02
CA GLY A 821 -17.30 63.19 7.10
C GLY A 821 -16.08 63.44 8.00
N ASP A 822 -14.92 63.52 7.34
CA ASP A 822 -13.86 64.55 7.43
C ASP A 822 -13.24 65.03 8.77
N ALA A 823 -11.91 65.15 8.68
CA ALA A 823 -10.96 66.04 9.37
C ALA A 823 -11.01 66.29 10.89
N GLY A 824 -9.85 66.10 11.54
CA GLY A 824 -9.41 67.03 12.59
C GLY A 824 -8.61 66.45 13.76
N THR A 825 -7.28 66.49 13.62
CA THR A 825 -6.31 66.88 14.66
C THR A 825 -6.42 66.29 16.07
N ALA A 826 -5.47 65.42 16.43
CA ALA A 826 -4.98 65.31 17.80
C ALA A 826 -3.43 65.23 17.81
N SER A 827 -2.86 66.29 18.36
CA SER A 827 -1.45 66.48 18.72
C SER A 827 -1.21 66.02 20.16
N ALA A 828 -0.01 65.46 20.40
CA ALA A 828 0.79 65.46 21.64
C ALA A 828 0.17 64.84 22.92
N ASN A 829 0.87 64.09 23.78
CA ASN A 829 2.30 63.93 24.00
C ASN A 829 2.54 62.70 24.90
N GLY A 830 3.68 62.02 24.71
CA GLY A 830 4.18 60.98 25.62
C GLY A 830 5.58 60.50 25.23
N ALA A 831 6.48 61.41 24.87
CA ALA A 831 7.86 61.08 24.50
C ALA A 831 8.75 60.92 25.75
N ALA A 832 9.46 59.81 25.83
CA ALA A 832 10.65 59.67 26.65
C ALA A 832 11.80 60.48 26.00
N VAL A 833 12.47 61.31 26.79
CA VAL A 833 13.58 62.15 26.32
C VAL A 833 14.81 61.28 26.12
N LEU A 834 15.20 61.05 24.86
CA LEU A 834 16.46 60.41 24.47
C LEU A 834 17.58 61.44 24.46
N ALA A 835 18.81 61.01 24.80
CA ALA A 835 19.98 61.89 24.74
C ALA A 835 20.26 62.34 23.28
N PRO A 836 20.78 63.55 23.04
CA PRO A 836 20.95 64.11 21.69
C PRO A 836 21.73 63.22 20.73
N GLU A 837 22.73 62.48 21.25
CA GLU A 837 23.58 61.56 20.49
C GLU A 837 22.84 60.28 20.10
N GLN A 838 21.87 59.84 20.92
CA GLN A 838 21.02 58.66 20.63
C GLN A 838 19.94 59.00 19.58
N ALA A 839 19.43 60.23 19.59
CA ALA A 839 18.49 60.70 18.57
C ALA A 839 19.14 60.74 17.17
N ALA A 840 20.40 61.21 17.08
CA ALA A 840 21.13 61.29 15.81
C ALA A 840 21.37 59.93 15.14
N VAL A 841 21.57 58.86 15.93
CA VAL A 841 21.73 57.49 15.40
C VAL A 841 20.39 56.93 14.93
N ILE A 842 19.30 57.17 15.68
CA ILE A 842 17.96 56.69 15.32
C ILE A 842 17.46 57.38 14.04
N ASP A 843 17.68 58.69 13.91
CA ASP A 843 17.31 59.44 12.70
C ASP A 843 18.12 58.96 11.48
N ALA A 844 19.44 58.76 11.64
CA ALA A 844 20.28 58.24 10.57
C ALA A 844 19.94 56.80 10.16
N LEU A 845 19.37 56.00 11.08
CA LEU A 845 18.89 54.65 10.81
C LEU A 845 17.53 54.67 10.09
N ALA A 846 16.64 55.59 10.46
CA ALA A 846 15.33 55.75 9.84
C ALA A 846 15.41 56.22 8.38
N ASP A 847 16.47 56.97 8.03
CA ASP A 847 16.73 57.46 6.67
C ASP A 847 17.35 56.39 5.74
N LEU A 848 17.67 55.19 6.23
CA LEU A 848 18.25 54.12 5.40
C LEU A 848 17.18 53.18 4.88
N ASP A 849 17.11 53.05 3.55
CA ASP A 849 16.34 52.01 2.87
C ASP A 849 17.31 50.91 2.36
N PRO A 850 17.39 49.75 3.05
CA PRO A 850 18.36 48.71 2.73
C PRO A 850 18.20 48.11 1.33
N ASP A 851 16.98 48.14 0.77
CA ASP A 851 16.66 47.49 -0.50
C ASP A 851 17.13 48.31 -1.71
N THR A 852 17.54 49.56 -1.50
CA THR A 852 18.00 50.47 -2.55
C THR A 852 19.52 50.71 -2.54
N LEU A 853 20.24 50.16 -1.57
CA LEU A 853 21.67 50.42 -1.38
C LEU A 853 22.55 49.37 -2.08
N THR A 854 23.63 49.87 -2.71
CA THR A 854 24.70 48.97 -3.19
C THR A 854 25.51 48.42 -2.00
N PRO A 855 26.14 47.25 -2.12
CA PRO A 855 26.88 46.63 -1.00
C PRO A 855 27.96 47.54 -0.38
N ARG A 856 28.59 48.40 -1.19
CA ARG A 856 29.58 49.36 -0.70
C ARG A 856 28.93 50.52 0.05
N ALA A 857 27.80 51.03 -0.44
CA ALA A 857 27.03 52.09 0.23
C ALA A 857 26.41 51.60 1.55
N ALA A 858 25.97 50.34 1.61
CA ALA A 858 25.48 49.72 2.84
C ALA A 858 26.59 49.60 3.89
N LEU A 859 27.80 49.20 3.47
CA LEU A 859 28.95 49.12 4.37
C LEU A 859 29.38 50.52 4.88
N ASP A 860 29.39 51.53 4.02
CA ASP A 860 29.70 52.92 4.39
C ASP A 860 28.64 53.50 5.35
N ALA A 861 27.36 53.16 5.16
CA ALA A 861 26.27 53.53 6.07
C ALA A 861 26.45 52.91 7.46
N LEU A 862 26.88 51.65 7.55
CA LEU A 862 27.19 50.99 8.82
C LEU A 862 28.38 51.63 9.55
N TYR A 863 29.42 52.05 8.82
CA TYR A 863 30.54 52.79 9.42
C TYR A 863 30.09 54.17 9.92
N ARG A 864 29.20 54.85 9.20
CA ARG A 864 28.63 56.14 9.62
C ARG A 864 27.79 56.02 10.89
N LEU A 865 26.92 55.01 10.96
CA LEU A 865 26.13 54.73 12.17
C LEU A 865 27.02 54.38 13.36
N LYS A 866 28.09 53.61 13.13
CA LYS A 866 29.07 53.26 14.18
C LYS A 866 29.87 54.46 14.66
N ALA A 867 30.20 55.42 13.79
CA ALA A 867 30.86 56.66 14.19
C ALA A 867 29.93 57.54 15.06
N LEU A 868 28.66 57.68 14.67
CA LEU A 868 27.65 58.42 15.43
C LEU A 868 27.36 57.76 16.80
N ALA A 869 27.44 56.43 16.88
CA ALA A 869 27.30 55.71 18.15
C ALA A 869 28.58 55.72 19.01
N GLY A 870 29.76 55.94 18.41
CA GLY A 870 31.05 55.95 19.09
C GLY A 870 31.36 57.26 19.82
N GLU A 871 30.87 58.40 19.34
CA GLU A 871 30.98 59.69 20.04
C GLU A 871 30.19 59.71 21.37
N ALA A 872 29.24 58.79 21.56
CA ALA A 872 28.43 58.66 22.77
C ALA A 872 29.07 57.85 23.90
N VAL A 873 30.27 57.27 23.70
CA VAL A 873 30.93 56.39 24.68
C VAL A 873 32.13 57.06 25.38
N ASP A 874 32.66 58.18 24.86
CA ASP A 874 33.82 58.88 25.44
C ASP A 874 33.46 60.05 26.40
N THR A 875 32.18 60.25 26.72
CA THR A 875 31.67 61.30 27.64
C THR A 875 30.79 60.77 28.78
N ALA A 876 30.97 59.50 29.19
CA ALA A 876 30.37 58.92 30.40
C ALA A 876 31.39 58.69 31.52
#